data_AF-A0A7S0UFK9-F1
#
_entry.id   AF-A0A7S0UFK9-F1
#
_cell.length_a   1.000
_cell.length_b   1.000
_cell.length_c   1.000
_cell.angle_alpha   90.00
_cell.angle_beta   90.00
_cell.angle_gamma   90.00
#
_symmetry.space_group_name_H-M   'P 1'
#
loop_
_entity.id
_entity.type
_entity.pdbx_description
1 polymer ?
#
loop_
_entity_poly.entity_id
_entity_poly.type
_entity_poly.pdbx_seq_one_letter_code
_entity_poly.pdbx_strand_id
1 'polypeptide(L)'
;KDRGGGNGSRSVQPRFRTDGAQNEIARLVAEAVRTQIEAGGDLLERKAKCVFKVLPLLMGYEKVRHCVALRIESWINNASIMRFTRELLPRLVIECALDTEAEQETMKKVIQMRPKAHAVKEQIEAISSLARTNVHFCHIAMLHILREETSNVEAVTANKSLKLKQHCEALFKASGMAHLYADRAVSHGAGRERLVVADAGVGPAAFHANGMLRLFAATNGGAAAAGAIVVATESEVCGGRMGVEGGEFVSSMGVCAAALMRLGAVGLVVVQSSAAKQSGKVWNTAPSPLGPMVPVVIAPSGEAAAAVVEAATLGLVGQIVRTPLERELAFQLKRLADLPEPRKCMTSLVRKLLKLGDVDPVTLCLELMEPEPQMLAEEESKRREWGLCLVDTICFVCIFIAWQAQEAAAPSMHAERAGTGESRAAKAMASLRSQIARIQEGAMRWSFIQLPPTIGEKALAEAVRKLVFREKTHTYNKPHDPLDSAERGAISTLLLNDIPVTADALVWVSRLGLPVQQAQMSLNPQDPFRRSVCLHRWDALDIIDVLVARAVSLESKRLAKGVDGGKGAGAMLEELDIANLTVSKVEDAALLIESIFKLCQFQRDGIEMLSPNKRYWQACLTTVHIACFNPSSVGAILWDHHPTVKSLLLSLIMGVSCFPPIPGLAPHPGVPEGIDIEGTQQMLAAADARAIEAAKRIAAAMPISDQEKMVLLVQLDNAILMDPSSPARRPPQEVYDRLKSVEAESNLGNVLRMSRSPDLLLEAIRLHGPDSSKCVGWLTPILERYPATVDALPELTISQMLLADIKHQVTTELSSVLPQSSSNRSSGAEARKRQKNELNRMVARLARPLAKGEAGCNAPLELFASLLHSPSAVTRATAVRGLELLGAEAAGREG
;
A
#
# COMPACT_ATOMS: atom_id res chain seq x y z
N LYS A 1 -61.85 34.42 -49.55
CA LYS A 1 -61.40 33.16 -50.18
C LYS A 1 -59.91 33.06 -49.87
N ASP A 2 -59.40 32.19 -49.00
CA ASP A 2 -59.96 30.99 -48.40
C ASP A 2 -59.45 30.80 -46.96
N ARG A 3 -60.31 30.17 -46.15
CA ARG A 3 -59.99 29.68 -44.81
C ARG A 3 -59.17 28.39 -44.95
N GLY A 4 -57.97 28.37 -44.35
CA GLY A 4 -57.25 27.16 -44.00
C GLY A 4 -56.82 27.26 -42.54
N GLY A 5 -57.47 26.50 -41.67
CA GLY A 5 -57.22 26.47 -40.23
C GLY A 5 -55.84 25.88 -39.92
N GLY A 6 -55.14 26.55 -39.01
CA GLY A 6 -53.90 26.09 -38.41
C GLY A 6 -53.55 27.08 -37.32
N ASN A 7 -54.05 26.84 -36.11
CA ASN A 7 -53.78 27.63 -34.91
C ASN A 7 -52.32 27.36 -34.47
N GLY A 8 -51.36 27.80 -35.29
CA GLY A 8 -49.97 27.87 -34.93
C GLY A 8 -49.80 29.07 -34.01
N SER A 9 -49.70 28.80 -32.71
CA SER A 9 -49.12 29.73 -31.74
C SER A 9 -47.75 30.18 -32.25
N ARG A 10 -47.69 31.24 -33.06
CA ARG A 10 -46.43 31.95 -33.36
C ARG A 10 -45.97 32.52 -32.03
N SER A 11 -45.01 31.85 -31.39
CA SER A 11 -44.39 32.34 -30.16
C SER A 11 -43.88 33.75 -30.45
N VAL A 12 -44.42 34.75 -29.76
CA VAL A 12 -43.90 36.11 -29.80
C VAL A 12 -42.47 36.04 -29.26
N GLN A 13 -41.49 36.02 -30.16
CA GLN A 13 -40.08 36.04 -29.77
C GLN A 13 -39.66 37.50 -29.55
N PRO A 14 -39.11 37.86 -28.38
CA PRO A 14 -38.61 39.19 -28.10
C PRO A 14 -37.61 39.64 -29.19
N ARG A 15 -37.77 40.88 -29.66
CA ARG A 15 -37.00 41.47 -30.78
C ARG A 15 -35.48 41.34 -30.64
N PHE A 16 -34.98 41.28 -29.41
CA PHE A 16 -33.56 41.22 -29.09
C PHE A 16 -33.09 39.85 -28.60
N ARG A 17 -33.93 38.81 -28.63
CA ARG A 17 -33.54 37.46 -28.15
C ARG A 17 -32.76 36.62 -29.15
N THR A 18 -32.50 37.12 -30.36
CA THR A 18 -31.68 36.40 -31.34
C THR A 18 -30.20 36.47 -30.98
N ASP A 19 -29.44 35.41 -31.26
CA ASP A 19 -28.02 35.31 -30.92
C ASP A 19 -27.20 36.46 -31.52
N GLY A 20 -27.49 36.87 -32.76
CA GLY A 20 -26.84 37.99 -33.41
C GLY A 20 -27.08 39.33 -32.71
N ALA A 21 -28.30 39.58 -32.22
CA ALA A 21 -28.62 40.81 -31.50
C ALA A 21 -28.00 40.83 -30.09
N GLN A 22 -28.02 39.69 -29.39
CA GLN A 22 -27.38 39.56 -28.07
C GLN A 22 -25.87 39.77 -28.15
N ASN A 23 -25.21 39.23 -29.19
CA ASN A 23 -23.78 39.41 -29.40
C ASN A 23 -23.40 40.87 -29.68
N GLU A 24 -24.20 41.60 -30.46
CA GLU A 24 -23.95 43.02 -30.73
C GLU A 24 -24.23 43.89 -29.49
N ILE A 25 -25.27 43.59 -28.71
CA ILE A 25 -25.53 44.25 -27.43
C ILE A 25 -24.35 44.04 -26.47
N ALA A 26 -23.86 42.80 -26.34
CA ALA A 26 -22.70 42.48 -25.51
C ALA A 26 -21.44 43.26 -25.96
N ARG A 27 -21.23 43.43 -27.27
CA ARG A 27 -20.12 44.22 -27.84
C ARG A 27 -20.23 45.69 -27.44
N LEU A 28 -21.39 46.31 -27.65
CA LEU A 28 -21.64 47.72 -27.35
C LEU A 28 -21.52 48.01 -25.85
N VAL A 29 -22.08 47.14 -25.00
CA VAL A 29 -21.98 47.25 -23.55
C VAL A 29 -20.53 47.14 -23.09
N ALA A 30 -19.76 46.19 -23.62
CA ALA A 30 -18.35 46.03 -23.28
C ALA A 30 -17.51 47.26 -23.68
N GLU A 31 -17.76 47.84 -24.85
CA GLU A 31 -17.07 49.04 -25.32
C GLU A 31 -17.43 50.28 -24.49
N ALA A 32 -18.70 50.44 -24.13
CA ALA A 32 -19.15 51.48 -23.22
C ALA A 32 -18.53 51.34 -21.82
N VAL A 33 -18.46 50.12 -21.27
CA VAL A 33 -17.80 49.90 -19.98
C VAL A 33 -16.31 50.19 -20.07
N ARG A 34 -15.63 49.68 -21.11
CA ARG A 34 -14.20 49.89 -21.34
C ARG A 34 -13.84 51.37 -21.35
N THR A 35 -14.58 52.19 -22.10
CA THR A 35 -14.34 53.65 -22.15
C THR A 35 -14.53 54.33 -20.78
N GLN A 36 -15.46 53.85 -19.93
CA GLN A 36 -15.65 54.42 -18.60
C GLN A 36 -14.57 53.99 -17.59
N ILE A 37 -14.08 52.75 -17.67
CA ILE A 37 -13.07 52.24 -16.73
C ILE A 37 -11.63 52.60 -17.13
N GLU A 38 -11.39 52.92 -18.40
CA GLU A 38 -10.10 53.38 -18.92
C GLU A 38 -9.92 54.90 -18.87
N ALA A 39 -11.00 55.65 -18.61
CA ALA A 39 -10.91 57.08 -18.35
C ALA A 39 -10.01 57.34 -17.12
N GLY A 40 -9.07 58.29 -17.23
CA GLY A 40 -7.97 58.49 -16.28
C GLY A 40 -8.36 58.50 -14.79
N GLY A 41 -7.41 58.09 -13.93
CA GLY A 41 -7.62 57.75 -12.51
C GLY A 41 -8.46 58.75 -11.70
N ASP A 42 -8.21 60.06 -11.86
CA ASP A 42 -8.94 61.12 -11.15
C ASP A 42 -10.43 61.20 -11.51
N LEU A 43 -10.79 60.89 -12.76
CA LEU A 43 -12.17 60.90 -13.21
C LEU A 43 -12.93 59.66 -12.72
N LEU A 44 -12.24 58.52 -12.66
CA LEU A 44 -12.80 57.29 -12.13
C LEU A 44 -13.07 57.41 -10.63
N GLU A 45 -12.19 58.02 -9.84
CA GLU A 45 -12.44 58.26 -8.41
C GLU A 45 -13.69 59.13 -8.17
N ARG A 46 -13.89 60.18 -8.97
CA ARG A 46 -15.08 61.04 -8.89
C ARG A 46 -16.36 60.32 -9.31
N LYS A 47 -16.29 59.41 -10.28
CA LYS A 47 -17.43 58.64 -10.80
C LYS A 47 -17.58 57.25 -10.17
N ALA A 48 -16.69 56.85 -9.26
CA ALA A 48 -16.56 55.47 -8.76
C ALA A 48 -17.90 54.96 -8.21
N LYS A 49 -18.61 55.77 -7.43
CA LYS A 49 -19.89 55.38 -6.85
C LYS A 49 -20.96 55.06 -7.90
N CYS A 50 -20.95 55.71 -9.06
CA CYS A 50 -21.89 55.44 -10.15
C CYS A 50 -21.46 54.23 -10.97
N VAL A 51 -20.19 54.17 -11.36
CA VAL A 51 -19.64 53.09 -12.19
C VAL A 51 -19.72 51.74 -11.46
N PHE A 52 -19.28 51.68 -10.20
CA PHE A 52 -19.26 50.44 -9.42
C PHE A 52 -20.64 49.97 -8.96
N LYS A 53 -21.67 50.84 -8.98
CA LYS A 53 -23.07 50.41 -8.78
C LYS A 53 -23.64 49.68 -10.00
N VAL A 54 -23.20 50.06 -11.20
CA VAL A 54 -23.71 49.51 -12.46
C VAL A 54 -22.93 48.25 -12.86
N LEU A 55 -21.62 48.21 -12.62
CA LEU A 55 -20.75 47.10 -13.00
C LEU A 55 -21.28 45.71 -12.59
N PRO A 56 -21.74 45.46 -11.35
CA PRO A 56 -22.29 44.16 -10.96
C PRO A 56 -23.46 43.68 -11.82
N LEU A 57 -24.29 44.60 -12.33
CA LEU A 57 -25.43 44.27 -13.20
C LEU A 57 -25.00 43.88 -14.62
N LEU A 58 -23.81 44.31 -15.03
CA LEU A 58 -23.24 44.05 -16.36
C LEU A 58 -22.27 42.85 -16.35
N MET A 59 -21.98 42.28 -15.18
CA MET A 59 -21.10 41.10 -15.04
C MET A 59 -21.66 39.83 -15.65
N GLY A 60 -22.90 39.82 -16.14
CA GLY A 60 -23.42 38.71 -16.96
C GLY A 60 -22.72 38.58 -18.33
N TYR A 61 -22.07 39.63 -18.83
CA TYR A 61 -21.34 39.61 -20.10
C TYR A 61 -19.85 39.27 -19.90
N GLU A 62 -19.39 38.21 -20.56
CA GLU A 62 -17.99 37.72 -20.52
C GLU A 62 -16.95 38.81 -20.80
N LYS A 63 -17.16 39.59 -21.88
CA LYS A 63 -16.24 40.68 -22.27
C LYS A 63 -16.13 41.76 -21.20
N VAL A 64 -17.20 42.01 -20.45
CA VAL A 64 -17.21 42.98 -19.35
C VAL A 64 -16.43 42.43 -18.15
N ARG A 65 -16.61 41.14 -17.80
CA ARG A 65 -15.83 40.46 -16.76
C ARG A 65 -14.33 40.54 -17.05
N HIS A 66 -13.92 40.24 -18.28
CA HIS A 66 -12.53 40.33 -18.69
C HIS A 66 -11.96 41.76 -18.58
N CYS A 67 -12.69 42.77 -19.04
CA CYS A 67 -12.26 44.17 -18.90
C CYS A 67 -12.10 44.61 -17.44
N VAL A 68 -12.99 44.17 -16.54
CA VAL A 68 -12.89 44.44 -15.10
C VAL A 68 -11.68 43.72 -14.48
N ALA A 69 -11.45 42.46 -14.85
CA ALA A 69 -10.32 41.67 -14.34
C ALA A 69 -8.96 42.31 -14.64
N LEU A 70 -8.79 42.98 -15.78
CA LEU A 70 -7.57 43.71 -16.13
C LEU A 70 -7.26 44.91 -15.21
N ARG A 71 -8.27 45.44 -14.50
CA ARG A 71 -8.13 46.62 -13.62
C ARG A 71 -8.25 46.30 -12.14
N ILE A 72 -8.76 45.12 -11.79
CA ILE A 72 -9.13 44.74 -10.42
C ILE A 72 -7.97 44.87 -9.42
N GLU A 73 -6.74 44.53 -9.84
CA GLU A 73 -5.54 44.66 -9.01
C GLU A 73 -5.21 46.12 -8.65
N SER A 74 -5.41 47.05 -9.59
CA SER A 74 -5.19 48.47 -9.33
C SER A 74 -6.23 49.03 -8.37
N TRP A 75 -7.48 48.55 -8.47
CA TRP A 75 -8.59 49.00 -7.64
C TRP A 75 -8.59 48.39 -6.24
N ILE A 76 -8.12 47.16 -6.07
CA ILE A 76 -8.07 46.53 -4.75
C ILE A 76 -6.96 47.13 -3.87
N ASN A 77 -5.91 47.65 -4.52
CA ASN A 77 -4.78 48.30 -3.89
C ASN A 77 -4.97 49.82 -3.66
N ASN A 78 -6.04 50.39 -4.21
CA ASN A 78 -6.41 51.79 -4.02
C ASN A 78 -7.44 51.93 -2.88
N ALA A 79 -7.02 52.57 -1.78
CA ALA A 79 -7.85 52.74 -0.59
C ALA A 79 -9.16 53.52 -0.83
N SER A 80 -9.19 54.45 -1.79
CA SER A 80 -10.38 55.27 -2.08
C SER A 80 -11.52 54.46 -2.74
N ILE A 81 -11.16 53.42 -3.50
CA ILE A 81 -12.11 52.60 -4.27
C ILE A 81 -12.25 51.18 -3.67
N MET A 82 -11.33 50.72 -2.83
CA MET A 82 -11.28 49.35 -2.29
C MET A 82 -12.60 48.85 -1.72
N ARG A 83 -13.38 49.72 -1.03
CA ARG A 83 -14.71 49.35 -0.52
C ARG A 83 -15.64 48.83 -1.62
N PHE A 84 -15.64 49.44 -2.80
CA PHE A 84 -16.44 49.01 -3.93
C PHE A 84 -15.86 47.75 -4.59
N THR A 85 -14.53 47.67 -4.66
CA THR A 85 -13.81 46.50 -5.19
C THR A 85 -14.09 45.23 -4.38
N ARG A 86 -14.18 45.35 -3.04
CA ARG A 86 -14.53 44.26 -2.13
C ARG A 86 -15.89 43.63 -2.46
N GLU A 87 -16.88 44.44 -2.81
CA GLU A 87 -18.23 43.96 -3.16
C GLU A 87 -18.27 43.38 -4.59
N LEU A 88 -17.45 43.93 -5.50
CA LEU A 88 -17.40 43.51 -6.90
C LEU A 88 -16.66 42.19 -7.12
N LEU A 89 -15.57 41.95 -6.38
CA LEU A 89 -14.64 40.85 -6.62
C LEU A 89 -15.29 39.45 -6.49
N PRO A 90 -16.08 39.13 -5.44
CA PRO A 90 -16.79 37.85 -5.38
C PRO A 90 -17.80 37.69 -6.53
N ARG A 91 -18.46 38.78 -6.95
CA ARG A 91 -19.44 38.73 -8.05
C ARG A 91 -18.78 38.45 -9.39
N LEU A 92 -17.62 39.05 -9.65
CA LEU A 92 -16.81 38.77 -10.85
C LEU A 92 -16.52 37.27 -10.97
N VAL A 93 -16.12 36.64 -9.87
CA VAL A 93 -15.75 35.23 -9.80
C VAL A 93 -16.97 34.30 -9.93
N ILE A 94 -18.09 34.63 -9.27
CA ILE A 94 -19.32 33.81 -9.31
C ILE A 94 -19.90 33.74 -10.73
N GLU A 95 -19.77 34.81 -11.51
CA GLU A 95 -20.32 34.91 -12.87
C GLU A 95 -19.43 34.29 -13.96
N CYS A 96 -18.19 33.89 -13.64
CA CYS A 96 -17.32 33.14 -14.56
C CYS A 96 -17.75 31.67 -14.59
N ALA A 97 -18.74 31.34 -15.44
CA ALA A 97 -19.36 30.02 -15.50
C ALA A 97 -19.06 29.22 -16.79
N LEU A 98 -18.30 29.78 -17.74
CA LEU A 98 -18.00 29.20 -19.06
C LEU A 98 -16.51 28.88 -19.19
N ASP A 99 -16.15 27.71 -19.72
CA ASP A 99 -14.74 27.32 -19.95
C ASP A 99 -14.14 27.95 -21.23
N THR A 100 -14.34 29.25 -21.41
CA THR A 100 -13.76 30.00 -22.54
C THR A 100 -12.39 30.56 -22.17
N GLU A 101 -11.57 30.83 -23.18
CA GLU A 101 -10.23 31.41 -22.99
C GLU A 101 -10.27 32.75 -22.21
N ALA A 102 -11.28 33.60 -22.45
CA ALA A 102 -11.38 34.88 -21.78
C ALA A 102 -11.75 34.75 -20.29
N GLU A 103 -12.55 33.74 -19.92
CA GLU A 103 -12.86 33.44 -18.52
C GLU A 103 -11.68 32.79 -17.80
N GLN A 104 -10.97 31.87 -18.45
CA GLN A 104 -9.72 31.31 -17.92
C GLN A 104 -8.71 32.42 -17.62
N GLU A 105 -8.52 33.38 -18.54
CA GLU A 105 -7.62 34.52 -18.33
C GLU A 105 -8.15 35.48 -17.26
N THR A 106 -9.47 35.71 -17.18
CA THR A 106 -10.09 36.51 -16.11
C THR A 106 -9.79 35.89 -14.74
N MET A 107 -10.00 34.58 -14.60
CA MET A 107 -9.76 33.87 -13.36
C MET A 107 -8.29 33.86 -12.96
N LYS A 108 -7.41 33.63 -13.95
CA LYS A 108 -5.95 33.72 -13.77
C LYS A 108 -5.52 35.11 -13.28
N LYS A 109 -6.08 36.20 -13.82
CA LYS A 109 -5.80 37.57 -13.33
C LYS A 109 -6.21 37.77 -11.88
N VAL A 110 -7.37 37.26 -11.47
CA VAL A 110 -7.85 37.35 -10.07
C VAL A 110 -6.94 36.56 -9.11
N ILE A 111 -6.42 35.41 -9.54
CA ILE A 111 -5.54 34.58 -8.72
C ILE A 111 -4.12 35.19 -8.63
N GLN A 112 -3.63 35.78 -9.73
CA GLN A 112 -2.28 36.33 -9.82
C GLN A 112 -2.11 37.73 -9.25
N MET A 113 -3.20 38.44 -8.94
CA MET A 113 -3.11 39.81 -8.43
C MET A 113 -2.27 39.87 -7.14
N ARG A 114 -1.55 40.97 -6.94
CA ARG A 114 -0.68 41.19 -5.78
C ARG A 114 -1.28 42.25 -4.85
N PRO A 115 -2.20 41.87 -3.95
CA PRO A 115 -2.78 42.81 -3.01
C PRO A 115 -1.75 43.25 -1.97
N LYS A 116 -1.84 44.52 -1.56
CA LYS A 116 -1.21 45.04 -0.34
C LYS A 116 -1.81 44.35 0.89
N ALA A 117 -1.11 44.41 2.03
CA ALA A 117 -1.49 43.69 3.26
C ALA A 117 -2.97 43.80 3.67
N HIS A 118 -3.59 44.98 3.49
CA HIS A 118 -4.99 45.23 3.84
C HIS A 118 -6.02 44.53 2.92
N ALA A 119 -5.60 44.08 1.74
CA ALA A 119 -6.45 43.52 0.68
C ALA A 119 -6.26 42.00 0.48
N VAL A 120 -5.28 41.38 1.16
CA VAL A 120 -4.99 39.93 1.06
C VAL A 120 -6.22 39.09 1.41
N LYS A 121 -6.97 39.48 2.45
CA LYS A 121 -8.20 38.78 2.86
C LYS A 121 -9.24 38.71 1.75
N GLU A 122 -9.37 39.77 0.96
CA GLU A 122 -10.36 39.85 -0.11
C GLU A 122 -9.99 38.93 -1.27
N GLN A 123 -8.69 38.81 -1.59
CA GLN A 123 -8.21 37.83 -2.56
C GLN A 123 -8.53 36.40 -2.12
N ILE A 124 -8.27 36.08 -0.85
CA ILE A 124 -8.52 34.75 -0.28
C ILE A 124 -10.02 34.41 -0.33
N GLU A 125 -10.90 35.37 -0.01
CA GLU A 125 -12.35 35.15 -0.10
C GLU A 125 -12.81 34.98 -1.56
N ALA A 126 -12.20 35.70 -2.50
CA ALA A 126 -12.48 35.54 -3.93
C ALA A 126 -12.05 34.15 -4.45
N ILE A 127 -10.87 33.67 -4.06
CA ILE A 127 -10.39 32.31 -4.37
C ILE A 127 -11.31 31.26 -3.72
N SER A 128 -11.76 31.50 -2.49
CA SER A 128 -12.71 30.61 -1.82
C SER A 128 -14.05 30.60 -2.53
N SER A 129 -14.55 31.76 -2.94
CA SER A 129 -15.78 31.88 -3.72
C SER A 129 -15.64 31.16 -5.06
N LEU A 130 -14.49 31.28 -5.73
CA LEU A 130 -14.18 30.54 -6.96
C LEU A 130 -14.32 29.04 -6.74
N ALA A 131 -13.69 28.51 -5.69
CA ALA A 131 -13.76 27.09 -5.39
C ALA A 131 -15.18 26.62 -5.04
N ARG A 132 -15.98 27.49 -4.39
CA ARG A 132 -17.40 27.25 -4.13
C ARG A 132 -18.27 27.44 -5.37
N THR A 133 -17.85 28.09 -6.44
CA THR A 133 -18.78 28.39 -7.55
C THR A 133 -18.36 27.79 -8.86
N ASN A 134 -17.09 27.51 -9.09
CA ASN A 134 -16.66 26.98 -10.37
C ASN A 134 -15.62 25.88 -10.14
N VAL A 135 -16.11 24.69 -9.82
CA VAL A 135 -15.30 23.49 -9.55
C VAL A 135 -14.37 23.17 -10.72
N HIS A 136 -14.85 23.39 -11.96
CA HIS A 136 -14.03 23.23 -13.18
C HIS A 136 -12.83 24.18 -13.24
N PHE A 137 -12.78 25.27 -12.47
CA PHE A 137 -11.63 26.18 -12.43
C PHE A 137 -10.70 25.97 -11.24
N CYS A 138 -11.07 25.13 -10.26
CA CYS A 138 -10.20 24.79 -9.13
C CYS A 138 -8.86 24.22 -9.60
N HIS A 139 -8.92 23.36 -10.63
CA HIS A 139 -7.76 22.70 -11.20
C HIS A 139 -6.82 23.72 -11.90
N ILE A 140 -7.38 24.69 -12.63
CA ILE A 140 -6.64 25.80 -13.26
C ILE A 140 -6.03 26.70 -12.20
N ALA A 141 -6.80 27.02 -11.17
CA ALA A 141 -6.37 27.88 -10.08
C ALA A 141 -5.18 27.28 -9.32
N MET A 142 -5.28 26.00 -8.98
CA MET A 142 -4.21 25.28 -8.32
C MET A 142 -2.97 25.19 -9.21
N LEU A 143 -3.12 24.83 -10.49
CA LEU A 143 -1.98 24.79 -11.40
C LEU A 143 -1.25 26.14 -11.46
N HIS A 144 -1.98 27.24 -11.49
CA HIS A 144 -1.38 28.58 -11.49
C HIS A 144 -0.65 28.90 -10.19
N ILE A 145 -1.24 28.59 -9.04
CA ILE A 145 -0.59 28.81 -7.74
C ILE A 145 0.71 28.00 -7.65
N LEU A 146 0.66 26.72 -8.02
CA LEU A 146 1.84 25.85 -7.99
C LEU A 146 2.90 26.32 -9.01
N ARG A 147 2.48 26.74 -10.22
CA ARG A 147 3.39 27.31 -11.22
C ARG A 147 4.08 28.58 -10.72
N GLU A 148 3.34 29.49 -10.08
CA GLU A 148 3.89 30.71 -9.49
C GLU A 148 4.97 30.36 -8.47
N GLU A 149 4.71 29.40 -7.58
CA GLU A 149 5.72 28.94 -6.62
C GLU A 149 6.93 28.32 -7.32
N THR A 150 6.73 27.46 -8.32
CA THR A 150 7.85 26.80 -9.05
C THR A 150 8.67 27.73 -9.94
N SER A 151 8.20 28.96 -10.20
CA SER A 151 8.87 29.91 -11.11
C SER A 151 10.21 30.45 -10.59
N ASN A 152 10.48 30.34 -9.28
CA ASN A 152 11.75 30.72 -8.68
C ASN A 152 12.24 29.63 -7.72
N VAL A 153 13.22 28.83 -8.16
CA VAL A 153 13.78 27.68 -7.42
C VAL A 153 14.24 28.06 -6.01
N GLU A 154 14.88 29.22 -5.82
CA GLU A 154 15.33 29.69 -4.50
C GLU A 154 14.15 30.06 -3.57
N ALA A 155 13.06 30.56 -4.14
CA ALA A 155 11.85 30.84 -3.38
C ALA A 155 11.11 29.55 -3.00
N VAL A 156 11.16 28.50 -3.84
CA VAL A 156 10.59 27.18 -3.51
C VAL A 156 11.30 26.55 -2.33
N THR A 157 12.63 26.67 -2.24
CA THR A 157 13.41 26.08 -1.14
C THR A 157 13.30 26.87 0.17
N ALA A 158 13.07 28.18 0.10
CA ALA A 158 12.76 28.98 1.28
C ALA A 158 11.36 28.64 1.85
N ASN A 159 11.29 28.28 3.14
CA ASN A 159 10.04 27.98 3.89
C ASN A 159 9.09 29.20 4.05
N LYS A 160 9.11 30.20 3.16
CA LYS A 160 8.46 31.52 3.34
C LYS A 160 7.06 31.68 2.71
N SER A 161 6.46 30.64 2.12
CA SER A 161 5.22 30.82 1.33
C SER A 161 3.93 30.72 2.17
N LEU A 162 3.72 31.66 3.10
CA LEU A 162 2.42 31.86 3.76
C LEU A 162 1.29 32.03 2.72
N LYS A 163 1.61 32.63 1.56
CA LYS A 163 0.71 32.81 0.43
C LYS A 163 0.21 31.49 -0.15
N LEU A 164 1.10 30.54 -0.45
CA LEU A 164 0.75 29.19 -0.92
C LEU A 164 -0.19 28.49 0.07
N LYS A 165 0.16 28.51 1.36
CA LYS A 165 -0.67 27.93 2.43
C LYS A 165 -2.08 28.54 2.42
N GLN A 166 -2.19 29.86 2.44
CA GLN A 166 -3.47 30.56 2.44
C GLN A 166 -4.32 30.29 1.20
N HIS A 167 -3.70 30.23 0.01
CA HIS A 167 -4.41 29.97 -1.25
C HIS A 167 -4.84 28.51 -1.39
N CYS A 168 -3.98 27.54 -1.03
CA CYS A 168 -4.34 26.13 -1.01
C CYS A 168 -5.44 25.86 0.04
N GLU A 169 -5.28 26.37 1.27
CA GLU A 169 -6.33 26.24 2.30
C GLU A 169 -7.66 26.81 1.83
N ALA A 170 -7.64 27.99 1.17
CA ALA A 170 -8.84 28.61 0.62
C ALA A 170 -9.50 27.75 -0.46
N LEU A 171 -8.72 27.22 -1.41
CA LEU A 171 -9.23 26.35 -2.46
C LEU A 171 -9.81 25.04 -1.90
N PHE A 172 -9.12 24.41 -0.95
CA PHE A 172 -9.47 23.07 -0.49
C PHE A 172 -10.55 23.04 0.60
N LYS A 173 -10.56 24.01 1.52
CA LYS A 173 -11.67 24.16 2.49
C LYS A 173 -12.98 24.54 1.80
N ALA A 174 -12.90 25.20 0.64
CA ALA A 174 -14.05 25.74 -0.06
C ALA A 174 -14.56 24.88 -1.24
N SER A 175 -13.75 23.95 -1.75
CA SER A 175 -14.10 23.03 -2.86
C SER A 175 -14.98 21.83 -2.45
N GLY A 176 -15.37 21.72 -1.18
CA GLY A 176 -16.23 20.66 -0.65
C GLY A 176 -17.75 20.91 -0.79
N MET A 177 -18.19 21.82 -1.65
CA MET A 177 -19.61 22.07 -1.90
C MET A 177 -19.98 21.51 -3.28
N ALA A 178 -20.87 20.51 -3.32
CA ALA A 178 -21.46 20.06 -4.58
C ALA A 178 -22.27 21.21 -5.21
N HIS A 179 -22.18 21.39 -6.53
CA HIS A 179 -22.98 22.38 -7.25
C HIS A 179 -23.65 21.74 -8.47
N LEU A 180 -24.97 21.93 -8.58
CA LEU A 180 -25.73 21.60 -9.79
C LEU A 180 -25.84 22.87 -10.63
N TYR A 181 -25.55 22.75 -11.93
CA TYR A 181 -25.80 23.79 -12.92
C TYR A 181 -26.88 23.30 -13.86
N ALA A 182 -27.84 24.16 -14.17
CA ALA A 182 -28.73 23.97 -15.31
C ALA A 182 -28.46 25.10 -16.32
N ASP A 183 -28.30 24.71 -17.58
CA ASP A 183 -28.26 25.66 -18.69
C ASP A 183 -29.70 26.14 -18.97
N ARG A 184 -29.94 27.45 -18.96
CA ARG A 184 -31.20 28.00 -19.47
C ARG A 184 -31.23 27.85 -20.98
N ALA A 185 -32.37 27.43 -21.52
CA ALA A 185 -32.64 27.61 -22.94
C ALA A 185 -32.53 29.10 -23.32
N VAL A 186 -31.94 29.36 -24.50
CA VAL A 186 -31.67 30.70 -25.07
C VAL A 186 -32.91 31.63 -25.05
N SER A 187 -34.10 31.03 -25.01
CA SER A 187 -35.37 31.71 -24.88
C SER A 187 -35.63 32.43 -23.55
N HIS A 188 -34.73 32.45 -22.55
CA HIS A 188 -34.97 33.17 -21.27
C HIS A 188 -33.84 34.10 -20.79
N GLY A 189 -32.91 34.45 -21.69
CA GLY A 189 -31.70 35.20 -21.35
C GLY A 189 -30.59 34.20 -21.04
N ALA A 190 -29.52 34.25 -21.83
CA ALA A 190 -28.41 33.32 -21.71
C ALA A 190 -27.73 33.47 -20.34
N GLY A 191 -27.55 32.36 -19.65
CA GLY A 191 -26.85 32.28 -18.36
C GLY A 191 -27.12 30.95 -17.66
N ARG A 192 -26.09 30.39 -17.01
CA ARG A 192 -26.21 29.24 -16.10
C ARG A 192 -26.87 29.68 -14.81
N GLU A 193 -27.98 29.04 -14.42
CA GLU A 193 -28.59 29.27 -13.11
C GLU A 193 -28.03 28.23 -12.13
N ARG A 194 -27.39 28.71 -11.05
CA ARG A 194 -26.80 27.86 -10.02
C ARG A 194 -27.90 27.27 -9.16
N LEU A 195 -28.06 25.96 -9.23
CA LEU A 195 -28.92 25.20 -8.32
C LEU A 195 -28.08 24.89 -7.08
N VAL A 196 -28.41 25.57 -5.98
CA VAL A 196 -27.68 25.42 -4.72
C VAL A 196 -27.92 24.00 -4.19
N VAL A 197 -26.92 23.13 -4.34
CA VAL A 197 -26.81 21.91 -3.54
C VAL A 197 -26.06 22.29 -2.27
N ALA A 198 -26.70 22.06 -1.12
CA ALA A 198 -26.03 22.11 0.17
C ALA A 198 -25.50 20.70 0.46
N ASP A 199 -24.19 20.49 0.30
CA ASP A 199 -23.53 19.30 0.83
C ASP A 199 -23.26 19.52 2.33
N ALA A 200 -23.80 18.64 3.16
CA ALA A 200 -23.55 18.62 4.61
C ALA A 200 -22.38 17.71 4.98
N GLY A 201 -21.36 17.58 4.12
CA GLY A 201 -20.05 17.04 4.47
C GLY A 201 -20.01 15.54 4.72
N VAL A 202 -18.83 14.96 4.54
CA VAL A 202 -18.51 13.61 5.03
C VAL A 202 -18.21 13.73 6.52
N GLY A 203 -19.28 13.84 7.31
CA GLY A 203 -19.31 13.79 8.77
C GLY A 203 -20.62 13.12 9.23
N PRO A 204 -20.72 12.62 10.47
CA PRO A 204 -21.84 11.78 10.89
C PRO A 204 -23.08 12.65 11.14
N ALA A 205 -23.83 12.97 10.09
CA ALA A 205 -25.17 13.52 10.22
C ALA A 205 -26.18 12.39 9.96
N ALA A 206 -26.75 11.84 11.03
CA ALA A 206 -27.86 10.89 10.94
C ALA A 206 -29.18 11.67 10.79
N PHE A 207 -29.94 11.39 9.73
CA PHE A 207 -31.27 11.97 9.52
C PHE A 207 -32.36 10.92 9.76
N HIS A 208 -33.38 11.28 10.54
CA HIS A 208 -34.58 10.46 10.74
C HIS A 208 -35.65 10.91 9.73
N ALA A 209 -36.11 10.01 8.86
CA ALA A 209 -37.29 10.21 8.03
C ALA A 209 -38.49 9.56 8.70
N ASN A 210 -39.58 10.31 8.92
CA ASN A 210 -40.79 9.80 9.57
C ASN A 210 -41.78 9.14 8.59
N GLY A 211 -41.43 9.01 7.31
CA GLY A 211 -42.29 8.47 6.25
C GLY A 211 -41.63 7.36 5.43
N MET A 212 -42.43 6.72 4.57
CA MET A 212 -42.01 5.58 3.75
C MET A 212 -41.11 6.09 2.60
N LEU A 213 -39.81 5.87 2.73
CA LEU A 213 -38.82 6.27 1.73
C LEU A 213 -38.89 5.39 0.48
N ARG A 214 -38.86 6.01 -0.72
CA ARG A 214 -38.81 5.27 -1.98
C ARG A 214 -37.36 4.96 -2.35
N LEU A 215 -37.04 3.67 -2.40
CA LEU A 215 -35.71 3.16 -2.77
C LEU A 215 -35.63 2.96 -4.29
N PHE A 216 -34.63 3.58 -4.92
CA PHE A 216 -34.28 3.31 -6.31
C PHE A 216 -32.92 2.61 -6.34
N ALA A 217 -32.92 1.35 -6.80
CA ALA A 217 -31.73 0.52 -6.92
C ALA A 217 -31.46 0.23 -8.40
N ALA A 218 -30.19 0.03 -8.77
CA ALA A 218 -29.78 -0.29 -10.14
C ALA A 218 -30.28 -1.68 -10.60
N THR A 219 -30.75 -2.53 -9.69
CA THR A 219 -31.35 -3.83 -9.97
C THR A 219 -32.57 -4.06 -9.07
N ASN A 220 -33.63 -4.62 -9.64
CA ASN A 220 -34.87 -4.95 -8.93
C ASN A 220 -34.60 -6.05 -7.88
N GLY A 221 -34.27 -5.67 -6.64
CA GLY A 221 -34.08 -6.63 -5.54
C GLY A 221 -33.86 -5.92 -4.21
N GLY A 222 -34.57 -6.37 -3.17
CA GLY A 222 -34.72 -5.72 -1.86
C GLY A 222 -33.46 -5.42 -1.06
N ALA A 223 -33.68 -4.59 -0.04
CA ALA A 223 -32.78 -4.11 1.02
C ALA A 223 -31.61 -3.23 0.57
N ALA A 224 -31.42 -2.11 1.27
CA ALA A 224 -30.46 -1.04 1.00
C ALA A 224 -29.01 -1.56 0.94
N ALA A 225 -28.60 -2.00 -0.25
CA ALA A 225 -27.21 -2.26 -0.58
C ALA A 225 -26.50 -0.95 -0.95
N ALA A 226 -25.22 -0.87 -0.60
CA ALA A 226 -24.33 0.24 -0.97
C ALA A 226 -24.48 0.57 -2.47
N GLY A 227 -25.01 1.77 -2.78
CA GLY A 227 -25.26 2.21 -4.16
C GLY A 227 -26.68 2.67 -4.49
N ALA A 228 -27.64 2.59 -3.57
CA ALA A 228 -29.03 3.03 -3.84
C ALA A 228 -29.22 4.56 -3.69
N ILE A 229 -30.08 5.15 -4.53
CA ILE A 229 -30.58 6.52 -4.33
C ILE A 229 -31.95 6.45 -3.66
N VAL A 230 -32.12 7.20 -2.58
CA VAL A 230 -33.40 7.33 -1.88
C VAL A 230 -34.01 8.67 -2.26
N VAL A 231 -35.27 8.74 -2.67
CA VAL A 231 -35.95 10.02 -2.92
C VAL A 231 -37.05 10.21 -1.88
N ALA A 232 -37.08 11.40 -1.26
CA ALA A 232 -38.09 11.76 -0.28
C ALA A 232 -38.62 13.17 -0.53
N THR A 233 -39.95 13.31 -0.50
CA THR A 233 -40.61 14.62 -0.48
C THR A 233 -40.55 15.23 0.92
N GLU A 234 -40.67 16.55 1.04
CA GLU A 234 -40.79 17.23 2.34
C GLU A 234 -41.91 16.63 3.20
N SER A 235 -43.02 16.21 2.56
CA SER A 235 -44.14 15.56 3.23
C SER A 235 -43.79 14.19 3.84
N GLU A 236 -42.92 13.42 3.19
CA GLU A 236 -42.44 12.10 3.62
C GLU A 236 -41.35 12.23 4.71
N VAL A 237 -40.54 13.28 4.69
CA VAL A 237 -39.51 13.53 5.72
C VAL A 237 -40.12 14.15 6.98
N CYS A 238 -41.04 15.10 6.84
CA CYS A 238 -41.60 15.89 7.95
C CYS A 238 -42.91 15.33 8.54
N GLY A 239 -43.37 14.15 8.13
CA GLY A 239 -44.46 13.44 8.81
C GLY A 239 -45.88 13.98 8.54
N GLY A 240 -46.17 14.37 7.30
CA GLY A 240 -47.53 14.50 6.77
C GLY A 240 -48.33 15.75 7.17
N ARG A 241 -48.56 16.63 6.18
CA ARG A 241 -49.80 17.40 5.89
C ARG A 241 -49.48 18.65 5.05
N MET A 242 -48.79 18.52 3.92
CA MET A 242 -48.68 19.62 2.96
C MET A 242 -48.54 19.07 1.54
N GLY A 243 -49.48 19.47 0.67
CA GLY A 243 -49.33 19.48 -0.80
C GLY A 243 -49.61 18.17 -1.54
N VAL A 244 -50.57 18.22 -2.48
CA VAL A 244 -50.67 17.24 -3.57
C VAL A 244 -49.49 17.49 -4.51
N GLU A 245 -48.35 16.87 -4.23
CA GLU A 245 -47.27 16.78 -5.21
C GLU A 245 -47.64 15.67 -6.20
N GLY A 246 -47.92 16.06 -7.44
CA GLY A 246 -48.45 15.16 -8.47
C GLY A 246 -47.53 13.96 -8.73
N GLY A 247 -48.11 12.78 -8.94
CA GLY A 247 -47.35 11.56 -9.26
C GLY A 247 -46.42 11.69 -10.47
N GLU A 248 -46.70 12.62 -11.40
CA GLU A 248 -45.80 12.99 -12.50
C GLU A 248 -44.48 13.62 -12.03
N PHE A 249 -44.51 14.50 -11.03
CA PHE A 249 -43.30 15.13 -10.49
C PHE A 249 -42.39 14.09 -9.82
N VAL A 250 -42.98 13.19 -9.03
CA VAL A 250 -42.26 12.08 -8.38
C VAL A 250 -41.71 11.07 -9.41
N SER A 251 -42.47 10.79 -10.47
CA SER A 251 -42.00 9.92 -11.57
C SER A 251 -40.86 10.56 -12.36
N SER A 252 -40.93 11.86 -12.59
CA SER A 252 -39.89 12.64 -13.28
C SER A 252 -38.59 12.71 -12.46
N MET A 253 -38.72 12.83 -11.13
CA MET A 253 -37.58 12.72 -10.21
C MET A 253 -37.01 11.30 -10.14
N GLY A 254 -37.82 10.27 -10.34
CA GLY A 254 -37.34 8.89 -10.53
C GLY A 254 -36.45 8.75 -11.78
N VAL A 255 -36.75 9.46 -12.86
CA VAL A 255 -35.90 9.53 -14.07
C VAL A 255 -34.58 10.25 -13.77
N CYS A 256 -34.63 11.37 -13.03
CA CYS A 256 -33.42 12.05 -12.53
C CYS A 256 -32.56 11.13 -11.64
N ALA A 257 -33.16 10.43 -10.69
CA ALA A 257 -32.46 9.51 -9.80
C ALA A 257 -31.81 8.37 -10.59
N ALA A 258 -32.51 7.81 -11.60
CA ALA A 258 -31.94 6.82 -12.50
C ALA A 258 -30.77 7.37 -13.33
N ALA A 259 -30.85 8.62 -13.80
CA ALA A 259 -29.77 9.29 -14.51
C ALA A 259 -28.55 9.55 -13.59
N LEU A 260 -28.78 10.04 -12.37
CA LEU A 260 -27.75 10.27 -11.35
C LEU A 260 -27.07 8.95 -10.91
N MET A 261 -27.83 7.85 -10.81
CA MET A 261 -27.27 6.51 -10.55
C MET A 261 -26.35 6.03 -11.68
N ARG A 262 -26.72 6.26 -12.95
CA ARG A 262 -25.84 5.96 -14.10
C ARG A 262 -24.55 6.79 -14.07
N LEU A 263 -24.59 7.95 -13.41
CA LEU A 263 -23.46 8.85 -13.23
C LEU A 263 -22.68 8.61 -11.93
N GLY A 264 -23.00 7.54 -11.17
CA GLY A 264 -22.26 7.11 -9.99
C GLY A 264 -22.66 7.80 -8.68
N ALA A 265 -23.77 8.53 -8.65
CA ALA A 265 -24.28 9.12 -7.41
C ALA A 265 -24.89 8.04 -6.49
N VAL A 266 -24.54 8.09 -5.21
CA VAL A 266 -25.05 7.20 -4.15
C VAL A 266 -25.57 8.11 -3.04
N GLY A 267 -26.87 8.18 -2.73
CA GLY A 267 -27.36 9.23 -1.81
C GLY A 267 -28.87 9.40 -1.62
N LEU A 268 -29.30 10.19 -0.62
CA LEU A 268 -30.69 10.62 -0.39
C LEU A 268 -30.97 11.97 -1.08
N VAL A 269 -31.99 12.06 -1.92
CA VAL A 269 -32.47 13.30 -2.56
C VAL A 269 -33.71 13.81 -1.84
N VAL A 270 -33.65 15.04 -1.29
CA VAL A 270 -34.76 15.67 -0.54
C VAL A 270 -35.35 16.82 -1.37
N VAL A 271 -36.66 16.76 -1.60
CA VAL A 271 -37.43 17.79 -2.31
C VAL A 271 -38.11 18.70 -1.29
N GLN A 272 -37.84 20.00 -1.36
CA GLN A 272 -38.58 21.00 -0.58
C GLN A 272 -39.88 21.39 -1.31
N SER A 273 -40.99 21.47 -0.60
CA SER A 273 -42.28 21.88 -1.12
C SER A 273 -42.42 23.41 -1.08
N SER A 274 -43.20 23.96 -2.01
CA SER A 274 -43.37 25.42 -2.23
C SER A 274 -44.04 26.17 -1.06
N ALA A 275 -44.41 25.49 0.02
CA ALA A 275 -45.25 26.04 1.06
C ALA A 275 -44.46 26.36 2.33
N ALA A 276 -44.06 27.63 2.40
CA ALA A 276 -43.60 28.40 3.57
C ALA A 276 -42.09 28.59 3.71
N LYS A 277 -41.72 29.86 3.79
CA LYS A 277 -40.51 30.37 4.42
C LYS A 277 -40.32 29.69 5.78
N GLN A 278 -39.45 28.69 5.88
CA GLN A 278 -38.80 28.36 7.14
C GLN A 278 -37.31 28.63 7.01
N SER A 279 -36.80 29.44 7.94
CA SER A 279 -35.39 29.62 8.18
C SER A 279 -34.75 28.27 8.51
N GLY A 280 -33.54 28.01 8.00
CA GLY A 280 -32.83 26.74 8.14
C GLY A 280 -32.39 26.38 9.56
N LYS A 281 -33.32 26.33 10.53
CA LYS A 281 -33.07 26.08 11.96
C LYS A 281 -33.80 24.88 12.57
N VAL A 282 -34.58 24.09 11.81
CA VAL A 282 -35.36 22.95 12.38
C VAL A 282 -34.96 21.60 11.77
N TRP A 283 -33.68 21.36 11.58
CA TRP A 283 -33.14 20.03 11.26
C TRP A 283 -32.31 19.57 12.45
N ASN A 284 -32.93 18.88 13.42
CA ASN A 284 -32.24 18.43 14.63
C ASN A 284 -31.29 17.27 14.30
N THR A 285 -29.98 17.52 14.41
CA THR A 285 -28.92 16.50 14.41
C THR A 285 -28.80 15.91 15.82
N ALA A 286 -29.32 14.71 16.05
CA ALA A 286 -29.04 13.96 17.28
C ALA A 286 -28.14 12.74 16.95
N PRO A 287 -27.14 12.41 17.78
CA PRO A 287 -26.24 11.28 17.55
C PRO A 287 -26.91 9.95 17.95
N SER A 288 -26.86 8.93 17.08
CA SER A 288 -27.22 7.53 17.40
C SER A 288 -26.23 6.58 16.72
N PRO A 289 -25.93 5.38 17.29
CA PRO A 289 -24.69 4.65 17.01
C PRO A 289 -24.78 3.50 15.98
N LEU A 290 -25.82 3.40 15.13
CA LEU A 290 -25.98 2.23 14.26
C LEU A 290 -26.55 2.60 12.87
N GLY A 291 -25.70 2.68 11.85
CA GLY A 291 -26.11 2.72 10.44
C GLY A 291 -25.02 3.20 9.45
N PRO A 292 -25.00 2.71 8.19
CA PRO A 292 -24.06 3.18 7.17
C PRO A 292 -24.37 4.61 6.72
N MET A 293 -23.32 5.41 6.50
CA MET A 293 -23.42 6.84 6.14
C MET A 293 -23.81 7.04 4.67
N VAL A 294 -24.68 8.00 4.37
CA VAL A 294 -25.20 8.28 3.02
C VAL A 294 -25.18 9.80 2.75
N PRO A 295 -24.65 10.29 1.61
CA PRO A 295 -24.65 11.72 1.29
C PRO A 295 -26.05 12.20 0.83
N VAL A 296 -26.35 13.49 1.01
CA VAL A 296 -27.69 14.08 0.81
C VAL A 296 -27.63 15.18 -0.27
N VAL A 297 -28.56 15.16 -1.23
CA VAL A 297 -28.74 16.21 -2.25
C VAL A 297 -30.10 16.88 -2.03
N ILE A 298 -30.12 18.20 -1.79
CA ILE A 298 -31.36 18.98 -1.58
C ILE A 298 -31.64 19.81 -2.83
N ALA A 299 -32.83 19.70 -3.42
CA ALA A 299 -33.25 20.51 -4.56
C ALA A 299 -34.33 21.54 -4.15
N PRO A 300 -34.23 22.81 -4.57
CA PRO A 300 -35.24 23.83 -4.29
C PRO A 300 -36.53 23.62 -5.11
N SER A 301 -37.68 23.99 -4.55
CA SER A 301 -39.00 23.90 -5.18
C SER A 301 -39.17 24.81 -6.41
N GLY A 302 -39.96 24.39 -7.42
CA GLY A 302 -40.50 25.28 -8.48
C GLY A 302 -39.91 25.08 -9.89
N GLU A 303 -39.90 26.14 -10.71
CA GLU A 303 -39.35 26.14 -12.10
C GLU A 303 -37.90 25.62 -12.17
N ALA A 304 -37.13 25.81 -11.09
CA ALA A 304 -35.79 25.26 -10.92
C ALA A 304 -35.77 23.71 -10.95
N ALA A 305 -36.75 23.05 -10.33
CA ALA A 305 -36.87 21.60 -10.37
C ALA A 305 -37.29 21.09 -11.76
N ALA A 306 -38.16 21.82 -12.46
CA ALA A 306 -38.53 21.50 -13.84
C ALA A 306 -37.32 21.61 -14.79
N ALA A 307 -36.47 22.63 -14.60
CA ALA A 307 -35.24 22.80 -15.38
C ALA A 307 -34.18 21.71 -15.06
N VAL A 308 -34.07 21.25 -13.81
CA VAL A 308 -33.23 20.10 -13.44
C VAL A 308 -33.72 18.82 -14.11
N VAL A 309 -35.03 18.59 -14.07
CA VAL A 309 -35.66 17.44 -14.71
C VAL A 309 -35.45 17.47 -16.21
N GLU A 310 -35.70 18.62 -16.85
CA GLU A 310 -35.49 18.83 -18.28
C GLU A 310 -34.01 18.61 -18.65
N ALA A 311 -33.08 19.23 -17.93
CA ALA A 311 -31.64 19.04 -18.13
C ALA A 311 -31.20 17.57 -17.93
N ALA A 312 -31.71 16.88 -16.91
CA ALA A 312 -31.41 15.47 -16.67
C ALA A 312 -31.98 14.56 -17.79
N THR A 313 -33.20 14.83 -18.25
CA THR A 313 -33.81 14.09 -19.37
C THR A 313 -33.08 14.32 -20.70
N LEU A 314 -32.46 15.49 -20.87
CA LEU A 314 -31.62 15.82 -22.02
C LEU A 314 -30.16 15.35 -21.86
N GLY A 315 -29.80 14.70 -20.74
CA GLY A 315 -28.43 14.24 -20.48
C GLY A 315 -27.43 15.36 -20.21
N LEU A 316 -27.90 16.54 -19.84
CA LEU A 316 -27.10 17.76 -19.62
C LEU A 316 -26.59 17.91 -18.16
N VAL A 317 -26.88 16.93 -17.28
CA VAL A 317 -26.43 16.96 -15.87
C VAL A 317 -25.01 16.38 -15.77
N GLY A 318 -24.04 17.25 -15.51
CA GLY A 318 -22.65 16.88 -15.24
C GLY A 318 -22.47 16.20 -13.87
N GLN A 319 -21.49 15.30 -13.79
CA GLN A 319 -21.13 14.50 -12.61
C GLN A 319 -20.99 15.33 -11.32
N ILE A 320 -21.61 14.86 -10.22
CA ILE A 320 -21.33 15.34 -8.86
C ILE A 320 -20.37 14.35 -8.21
N VAL A 321 -19.07 14.66 -8.24
CA VAL A 321 -18.07 13.90 -7.48
C VAL A 321 -17.19 14.88 -6.74
N ARG A 322 -17.07 14.73 -5.42
CA ARG A 322 -15.99 15.34 -4.64
C ARG A 322 -14.70 14.62 -5.02
N THR A 323 -13.82 15.26 -5.79
CA THR A 323 -12.46 14.75 -5.94
C THR A 323 -11.74 14.94 -4.60
N PRO A 324 -11.14 13.88 -4.01
CA PRO A 324 -10.34 14.06 -2.80
C PRO A 324 -9.17 15.00 -3.11
N LEU A 325 -8.76 15.77 -2.11
CA LEU A 325 -7.66 16.76 -2.18
C LEU A 325 -6.43 16.14 -2.85
N GLU A 326 -6.07 14.94 -2.43
CA GLU A 326 -4.91 14.18 -2.89
C GLU A 326 -4.99 13.86 -4.38
N ARG A 327 -6.19 13.55 -4.89
CA ARG A 327 -6.41 13.23 -6.31
C ARG A 327 -6.27 14.45 -7.19
N GLU A 328 -6.87 15.57 -6.79
CA GLU A 328 -6.76 16.83 -7.52
C GLU A 328 -5.31 17.35 -7.46
N LEU A 329 -4.65 17.24 -6.30
CA LEU A 329 -3.24 17.59 -6.16
C LEU A 329 -2.34 16.71 -7.03
N ALA A 330 -2.55 15.39 -7.01
CA ALA A 330 -1.81 14.46 -7.85
C ALA A 330 -1.96 14.79 -9.34
N PHE A 331 -3.18 15.11 -9.78
CA PHE A 331 -3.45 15.54 -11.15
C PHE A 331 -2.65 16.79 -11.53
N GLN A 332 -2.60 17.82 -10.67
CA GLN A 332 -1.79 19.01 -10.98
C GLN A 332 -0.29 18.78 -10.91
N LEU A 333 0.19 17.98 -9.95
CA LEU A 333 1.61 17.61 -9.86
C LEU A 333 2.05 16.83 -11.11
N LYS A 334 1.20 15.94 -11.61
CA LYS A 334 1.38 15.23 -12.88
C LYS A 334 1.52 16.21 -14.05
N ARG A 335 0.64 17.21 -14.17
CA ARG A 335 0.73 18.25 -15.21
C ARG A 335 1.98 19.14 -15.08
N LEU A 336 2.44 19.40 -13.86
CA LEU A 336 3.68 20.14 -13.63
C LEU A 336 4.90 19.30 -14.00
N ALA A 337 4.86 17.99 -13.76
CA ALA A 337 5.92 17.07 -14.12
C ALA A 337 6.12 16.95 -15.64
N ASP A 338 5.21 17.44 -16.48
CA ASP A 338 5.43 17.57 -17.92
C ASP A 338 6.45 18.69 -18.26
N LEU A 339 6.57 19.73 -17.42
CA LEU A 339 7.40 20.90 -17.69
C LEU A 339 8.82 20.79 -17.10
N PRO A 340 9.89 21.22 -17.81
CA PRO A 340 11.28 20.99 -17.40
C PRO A 340 11.70 21.77 -16.14
N GLU A 341 11.25 23.02 -15.99
CA GLU A 341 11.59 23.85 -14.82
C GLU A 341 10.92 23.33 -13.52
N PRO A 342 9.60 23.07 -13.48
CA PRO A 342 8.94 22.50 -12.29
C PRO A 342 9.50 21.13 -11.85
N ARG A 343 10.00 20.29 -12.76
CA ARG A 343 10.61 18.99 -12.40
C ARG A 343 11.79 19.15 -11.43
N LYS A 344 12.56 20.23 -11.53
CA LYS A 344 13.76 20.47 -10.70
C LYS A 344 13.41 20.79 -9.25
N CYS A 345 12.22 21.35 -8.99
CA CYS A 345 11.78 21.81 -7.67
C CYS A 345 10.53 21.07 -7.15
N MET A 346 10.09 20.01 -7.85
CA MET A 346 8.89 19.22 -7.52
C MET A 346 8.92 18.70 -6.08
N THR A 347 10.05 18.13 -5.65
CA THR A 347 10.24 17.59 -4.30
C THR A 347 10.21 18.70 -3.24
N SER A 348 10.79 19.86 -3.51
CA SER A 348 10.70 21.04 -2.64
C SER A 348 9.27 21.55 -2.49
N LEU A 349 8.50 21.55 -3.58
CA LEU A 349 7.09 21.94 -3.56
C LEU A 349 6.24 20.96 -2.74
N VAL A 350 6.41 19.66 -2.97
CA VAL A 350 5.74 18.60 -2.20
C VAL A 350 6.12 18.67 -0.72
N ARG A 351 7.39 18.96 -0.39
CA ARG A 351 7.83 19.21 1.00
C ARG A 351 6.99 20.30 1.66
N LYS A 352 6.80 21.45 0.98
CA LYS A 352 5.98 22.55 1.49
C LYS A 352 4.54 22.15 1.70
N LEU A 353 3.95 21.42 0.74
CA LEU A 353 2.55 20.97 0.80
C LEU A 353 2.31 19.98 1.95
N LEU A 354 3.20 18.99 2.12
CA LEU A 354 3.08 18.01 3.21
C LEU A 354 3.26 18.65 4.60
N LYS A 355 4.13 19.67 4.73
CA LYS A 355 4.28 20.45 5.97
C LYS A 355 3.02 21.25 6.35
N LEU A 356 2.03 21.40 5.45
CA LEU A 356 0.75 22.02 5.79
C LEU A 356 -0.11 21.12 6.70
N GLY A 357 0.07 19.80 6.62
CA GLY A 357 -0.64 18.80 7.44
C GLY A 357 -2.02 18.40 6.94
N ASP A 358 -2.54 19.05 5.89
CA ASP A 358 -3.90 18.79 5.36
C ASP A 358 -3.96 17.65 4.34
N VAL A 359 -2.82 17.10 3.91
CA VAL A 359 -2.72 16.11 2.82
C VAL A 359 -2.29 14.75 3.37
N ASP A 360 -3.04 13.69 3.07
CA ASP A 360 -2.61 12.32 3.38
C ASP A 360 -1.50 11.86 2.40
N PRO A 361 -0.27 11.60 2.88
CA PRO A 361 0.85 11.29 2.00
C PRO A 361 0.69 9.94 1.28
N VAL A 362 0.01 8.96 1.89
CA VAL A 362 -0.21 7.64 1.26
C VAL A 362 -1.18 7.78 0.09
N THR A 363 -2.34 8.39 0.32
CA THR A 363 -3.35 8.61 -0.72
C THR A 363 -2.79 9.48 -1.85
N LEU A 364 -2.01 10.53 -1.54
CA LEU A 364 -1.31 11.30 -2.56
C LEU A 364 -0.39 10.44 -3.45
N CYS A 365 0.43 9.57 -2.85
CA CYS A 365 1.29 8.67 -3.62
C CYS A 365 0.49 7.70 -4.50
N LEU A 366 -0.58 7.11 -3.97
CA LEU A 366 -1.45 6.21 -4.74
C LEU A 366 -2.09 6.92 -5.92
N GLU A 367 -2.63 8.13 -5.73
CA GLU A 367 -3.22 8.95 -6.79
C GLU A 367 -2.17 9.42 -7.81
N LEU A 368 -0.93 9.69 -7.38
CA LEU A 368 0.20 9.97 -8.29
C LEU A 368 0.54 8.78 -9.20
N MET A 369 0.25 7.56 -8.75
CA MET A 369 0.49 6.32 -9.50
C MET A 369 -0.69 5.92 -10.41
N GLU A 370 -1.85 6.56 -10.31
CA GLU A 370 -2.96 6.31 -11.22
C GLU A 370 -2.63 6.74 -12.67
N PRO A 371 -3.06 6.00 -13.71
CA PRO A 371 -2.85 6.39 -15.10
C PRO A 371 -3.54 7.72 -15.42
N GLU A 372 -2.83 8.58 -16.17
CA GLU A 372 -3.38 9.82 -16.71
C GLU A 372 -3.46 9.72 -18.24
N PRO A 373 -4.64 9.88 -18.87
CA PRO A 373 -4.79 9.76 -20.33
C PRO A 373 -3.86 10.68 -21.13
N GLN A 374 -3.62 11.89 -20.62
CA GLN A 374 -2.69 12.85 -21.23
C GLN A 374 -1.25 12.33 -21.23
N MET A 375 -0.82 11.68 -20.14
CA MET A 375 0.50 11.05 -20.04
C MET A 375 0.67 9.93 -21.06
N LEU A 376 -0.38 9.15 -21.29
CA LEU A 376 -0.33 8.03 -22.23
C LEU A 376 -0.26 8.51 -23.69
N ALA A 377 -0.75 9.71 -23.99
CA ALA A 377 -0.80 10.30 -25.33
C ALA A 377 0.51 11.03 -25.75
N GLU A 378 1.37 11.38 -24.81
CA GLU A 378 2.63 12.10 -25.07
C GLU A 378 3.73 11.20 -25.69
N GLU A 379 4.73 11.84 -26.29
CA GLU A 379 5.92 11.16 -26.83
C GLU A 379 6.68 10.36 -25.76
N GLU A 380 7.26 9.22 -26.16
CA GLU A 380 7.91 8.30 -25.22
C GLU A 380 9.02 8.91 -24.39
N SER A 381 9.81 9.82 -24.97
CA SER A 381 10.90 10.52 -24.27
C SER A 381 10.35 11.34 -23.10
N LYS A 382 9.26 12.07 -23.32
CA LYS A 382 8.61 12.86 -22.26
C LYS A 382 7.99 11.96 -21.20
N ARG A 383 7.32 10.87 -21.61
CA ARG A 383 6.77 9.88 -20.67
C ARG A 383 7.85 9.31 -19.75
N ARG A 384 9.05 9.07 -20.28
CA ARG A 384 10.21 8.60 -19.50
C ARG A 384 10.62 9.63 -18.44
N GLU A 385 10.83 10.88 -18.83
CA GLU A 385 11.23 11.94 -17.91
C GLU A 385 10.16 12.21 -16.85
N TRP A 386 8.89 12.19 -17.26
CA TRP A 386 7.74 12.31 -16.39
C TRP A 386 7.71 11.19 -15.35
N GLY A 387 7.82 9.93 -15.79
CA GLY A 387 7.86 8.76 -14.89
C GLY A 387 9.01 8.82 -13.89
N LEU A 388 10.22 9.22 -14.32
CA LEU A 388 11.38 9.37 -13.42
C LEU A 388 11.18 10.51 -12.40
N CYS A 389 10.54 11.62 -12.82
CA CYS A 389 10.18 12.70 -11.90
C CYS A 389 9.19 12.22 -10.82
N LEU A 390 8.20 11.40 -11.20
CA LEU A 390 7.24 10.81 -10.26
C LEU A 390 7.93 9.81 -9.31
N VAL A 391 8.87 8.99 -9.79
CA VAL A 391 9.70 8.11 -8.93
C VAL A 391 10.40 8.92 -7.83
N ASP A 392 11.09 10.00 -8.20
CA ASP A 392 11.79 10.84 -7.23
C ASP A 392 10.82 11.53 -6.26
N THR A 393 9.64 11.91 -6.74
CA THR A 393 8.58 12.53 -5.91
C THR A 393 8.03 11.54 -4.89
N ILE A 394 7.71 10.30 -5.30
CA ILE A 394 7.22 9.23 -4.41
C ILE A 394 8.30 8.86 -3.37
N CYS A 395 9.57 8.78 -3.78
CA CYS A 395 10.67 8.56 -2.86
C CYS A 395 10.76 9.69 -1.83
N PHE A 396 10.61 10.94 -2.25
CA PHE A 396 10.61 12.08 -1.33
C PHE A 396 9.46 12.02 -0.32
N VAL A 397 8.24 11.65 -0.74
CA VAL A 397 7.12 11.48 0.21
C VAL A 397 7.44 10.41 1.25
N CYS A 398 8.06 9.28 0.87
CA CYS A 398 8.49 8.25 1.82
C CYS A 398 9.58 8.76 2.79
N ILE A 399 10.53 9.57 2.30
CA ILE A 399 11.54 10.24 3.14
C ILE A 399 10.88 11.18 4.15
N PHE A 400 9.86 11.93 3.73
CA PHE A 400 9.10 12.81 4.59
C PHE A 400 8.36 12.05 5.70
N ILE A 401 7.70 10.93 5.37
CA ILE A 401 7.03 10.07 6.36
C ILE A 401 8.05 9.52 7.37
N ALA A 402 9.20 9.05 6.91
CA ALA A 402 10.27 8.55 7.78
C ALA A 402 10.81 9.63 8.71
N TRP A 403 11.07 10.83 8.18
CA TRP A 403 11.49 11.97 8.99
C TRP A 403 10.44 12.34 10.05
N GLN A 404 9.15 12.40 9.68
CA GLN A 404 8.06 12.67 10.62
C GLN A 404 7.98 11.63 11.74
N ALA A 405 8.13 10.35 11.41
CA ALA A 405 8.15 9.27 12.41
C ALA A 405 9.37 9.37 13.33
N GLN A 406 10.55 9.72 12.79
CA GLN A 406 11.76 9.96 13.57
C GLN A 406 11.59 11.11 14.55
N GLU A 407 11.00 12.23 14.12
CA GLU A 407 10.71 13.37 15.01
C GLU A 407 9.66 13.02 16.07
N ALA A 408 8.62 12.28 15.70
CA ALA A 408 7.59 11.86 16.63
C ALA A 408 8.10 10.86 17.70
N ALA A 409 9.15 10.10 17.37
CA ALA A 409 9.82 9.15 18.24
C ALA A 409 10.98 9.75 19.06
N ALA A 410 11.40 10.99 18.79
CA ALA A 410 12.47 11.64 19.54
C ALA A 410 12.05 11.85 21.01
N PRO A 411 12.94 11.60 21.99
CA PRO A 411 12.62 11.73 23.41
C PRO A 411 12.30 13.19 23.73
N SER A 412 11.11 13.45 24.28
CA SER A 412 10.78 14.74 24.87
C SER A 412 11.04 14.69 26.38
N MET A 413 11.70 15.71 26.91
CA MET A 413 12.04 15.85 28.35
C MET A 413 10.83 15.67 29.29
N HIS A 414 9.62 15.88 28.79
CA HIS A 414 8.37 15.71 29.54
C HIS A 414 7.76 14.31 29.43
N ALA A 415 7.99 13.57 28.33
CA ALA A 415 7.38 12.26 28.09
C ALA A 415 8.14 11.10 28.76
N GLU A 416 9.45 11.23 28.98
CA GLU A 416 10.26 10.22 29.69
C GLU A 416 9.85 10.10 31.17
N ARG A 417 9.43 11.22 31.79
CA ARG A 417 8.97 11.23 33.20
C ARG A 417 7.62 10.54 33.43
N ALA A 418 6.83 10.33 32.37
CA ALA A 418 5.47 9.78 32.46
C ALA A 418 5.36 8.32 31.97
N GLY A 419 6.45 7.69 31.51
CA GLY A 419 6.42 6.34 30.92
C GLY A 419 5.65 6.25 29.58
N THR A 420 5.06 7.34 29.09
CA THR A 420 4.25 7.39 27.86
C THR A 420 5.09 7.56 26.58
N GLY A 421 6.38 7.85 26.70
CA GLY A 421 7.29 8.06 25.56
C GLY A 421 7.46 6.82 24.68
N GLU A 422 7.59 5.64 25.28
CA GLU A 422 7.79 4.38 24.54
C GLU A 422 6.56 3.99 23.70
N SER A 423 5.34 4.22 24.22
CA SER A 423 4.08 3.95 23.51
C SER A 423 3.91 4.86 22.28
N ARG A 424 4.29 6.15 22.39
CA ARG A 424 4.23 7.11 21.28
C ARG A 424 5.23 6.75 20.18
N ALA A 425 6.48 6.43 20.53
CA ALA A 425 7.49 6.02 19.57
C ALA A 425 7.09 4.72 18.85
N ALA A 426 6.56 3.73 19.58
CA ALA A 426 6.06 2.49 19.00
C ALA A 426 4.92 2.74 18.00
N LYS A 427 3.96 3.61 18.35
CA LYS A 427 2.84 3.98 17.45
C LYS A 427 3.32 4.73 16.20
N ALA A 428 4.28 5.65 16.34
CA ALA A 428 4.87 6.37 15.20
C ALA A 428 5.58 5.40 14.24
N MET A 429 6.37 4.47 14.78
CA MET A 429 7.06 3.43 14.00
C MET A 429 6.09 2.44 13.35
N ALA A 430 5.02 2.06 14.02
CA ALA A 430 3.97 1.23 13.44
C ALA A 430 3.29 1.93 12.25
N SER A 431 2.91 3.21 12.44
CA SER A 431 2.31 4.03 11.39
C SER A 431 3.24 4.19 10.19
N LEU A 432 4.53 4.50 10.42
CA LEU A 432 5.56 4.58 9.39
C LEU A 432 5.60 3.31 8.53
N ARG A 433 5.70 2.16 9.18
CA ARG A 433 5.84 0.86 8.53
C ARG A 433 4.63 0.53 7.68
N SER A 434 3.42 0.75 8.20
CA SER A 434 2.17 0.55 7.46
C SER A 434 2.07 1.48 6.23
N GLN A 435 2.36 2.76 6.40
CA GLN A 435 2.27 3.75 5.32
C GLN A 435 3.25 3.45 4.18
N ILE A 436 4.52 3.17 4.51
CA ILE A 436 5.53 2.90 3.48
C ILE A 436 5.28 1.56 2.79
N ALA A 437 4.83 0.52 3.51
CA ALA A 437 4.49 -0.77 2.91
C ALA A 437 3.46 -0.60 1.78
N ARG A 438 2.38 0.16 2.06
CA ARG A 438 1.31 0.44 1.08
C ARG A 438 1.83 1.21 -0.12
N ILE A 439 2.69 2.21 0.09
CA ILE A 439 3.29 2.99 -1.00
C ILE A 439 4.21 2.10 -1.85
N GLN A 440 5.07 1.28 -1.23
CA GLN A 440 6.00 0.40 -1.95
C GLN A 440 5.26 -0.66 -2.77
N GLU A 441 4.21 -1.27 -2.22
CA GLU A 441 3.38 -2.23 -2.95
C GLU A 441 2.73 -1.59 -4.18
N GLY A 442 2.08 -0.43 -4.01
CA GLY A 442 1.52 0.34 -5.12
C GLY A 442 2.58 0.73 -6.14
N ALA A 443 3.77 1.12 -5.68
CA ALA A 443 4.89 1.51 -6.52
C ALA A 443 5.47 0.34 -7.34
N MET A 444 5.54 -0.87 -6.78
CA MET A 444 6.01 -2.04 -7.54
C MET A 444 5.01 -2.40 -8.65
N ARG A 445 3.70 -2.41 -8.34
CA ARG A 445 2.65 -2.61 -9.35
C ARG A 445 2.67 -1.51 -10.42
N TRP A 446 2.74 -0.25 -10.00
CA TRP A 446 2.81 0.91 -10.90
C TRP A 446 4.04 0.86 -11.80
N SER A 447 5.19 0.49 -11.23
CA SER A 447 6.44 0.38 -11.98
C SER A 447 6.37 -0.69 -13.06
N PHE A 448 5.52 -1.71 -12.91
CA PHE A 448 5.25 -2.75 -13.91
C PHE A 448 4.24 -2.29 -14.98
N ILE A 449 3.15 -1.64 -14.58
CA ILE A 449 2.01 -1.31 -15.48
C ILE A 449 2.22 0.02 -16.24
N GLN A 450 2.72 1.06 -15.57
CA GLN A 450 2.63 2.44 -16.06
C GLN A 450 3.97 3.08 -16.46
N LEU A 451 5.10 2.62 -15.91
CA LEU A 451 6.40 3.13 -16.37
C LEU A 451 6.61 2.77 -17.85
N PRO A 452 7.12 3.71 -18.68
CA PRO A 452 7.21 3.51 -20.12
C PRO A 452 7.99 2.25 -20.49
N PRO A 453 7.52 1.46 -21.47
CA PRO A 453 8.21 0.24 -21.88
C PRO A 453 9.60 0.51 -22.45
N THR A 454 9.87 1.74 -22.92
CA THR A 454 11.17 2.17 -23.47
C THR A 454 12.06 2.91 -22.47
N ILE A 455 11.73 2.88 -21.17
CA ILE A 455 12.57 3.46 -20.10
C ILE A 455 14.02 2.94 -20.12
N GLY A 456 14.23 1.74 -20.66
CA GLY A 456 15.51 1.05 -20.72
C GLY A 456 15.78 0.29 -19.43
N GLU A 457 16.45 -0.85 -19.55
CA GLU A 457 16.69 -1.79 -18.44
C GLU A 457 17.42 -1.14 -17.26
N LYS A 458 18.48 -0.36 -17.53
CA LYS A 458 19.26 0.32 -16.49
C LYS A 458 18.43 1.34 -15.70
N ALA A 459 17.68 2.19 -16.40
CA ALA A 459 16.86 3.21 -15.74
C ALA A 459 15.67 2.59 -14.99
N LEU A 460 15.12 1.47 -15.48
CA LEU A 460 14.15 0.69 -14.73
C LEU A 460 14.74 0.13 -13.45
N ALA A 461 15.94 -0.45 -13.53
CA ALA A 461 16.62 -1.00 -12.37
C ALA A 461 16.90 0.08 -11.31
N GLU A 462 17.40 1.24 -11.73
CA GLU A 462 17.58 2.41 -10.85
C GLU A 462 16.26 2.90 -10.24
N ALA A 463 15.19 2.99 -11.02
CA ALA A 463 13.88 3.41 -10.54
C ALA A 463 13.32 2.45 -9.48
N VAL A 464 13.35 1.14 -9.74
CA VAL A 464 12.87 0.12 -8.79
C VAL A 464 13.73 0.14 -7.52
N ARG A 465 15.08 0.16 -7.64
CA ARG A 465 15.99 0.26 -6.49
C ARG A 465 15.75 1.51 -5.66
N LYS A 466 15.44 2.66 -6.28
CA LYS A 466 15.04 3.88 -5.56
C LYS A 466 13.75 3.68 -4.78
N LEU A 467 12.70 3.17 -5.42
CA LEU A 467 11.38 2.97 -4.79
C LEU A 467 11.43 2.03 -3.58
N VAL A 468 12.31 1.01 -3.62
CA VAL A 468 12.50 0.07 -2.50
C VAL A 468 13.56 0.52 -1.48
N PHE A 469 14.13 1.72 -1.64
CA PHE A 469 15.21 2.28 -0.85
C PHE A 469 16.48 1.39 -0.81
N ARG A 470 17.01 1.04 -1.98
CA ARG A 470 18.26 0.26 -2.15
C ARG A 470 19.38 0.98 -2.86
N GLU A 471 19.13 2.18 -3.36
CA GLU A 471 20.21 3.07 -3.81
C GLU A 471 20.98 3.70 -2.63
N LYS A 472 22.20 4.18 -2.92
CA LYS A 472 23.01 4.92 -1.95
C LYS A 472 22.29 6.21 -1.51
N THR A 473 22.47 6.64 -0.26
CA THR A 473 21.77 7.81 0.31
C THR A 473 21.95 9.09 -0.51
N HIS A 474 23.12 9.28 -1.13
CA HIS A 474 23.38 10.46 -1.97
C HIS A 474 22.54 10.49 -3.26
N THR A 475 22.05 9.34 -3.74
CA THR A 475 21.24 9.24 -4.95
C THR A 475 19.88 9.93 -4.80
N TYR A 476 19.37 10.06 -3.57
CA TYR A 476 18.13 10.78 -3.25
C TYR A 476 18.35 12.28 -3.02
N ASN A 477 19.60 12.70 -2.84
CA ASN A 477 19.95 14.07 -2.54
C ASN A 477 20.34 14.82 -3.83
N LYS A 478 19.39 15.53 -4.43
CA LYS A 478 19.62 16.26 -5.68
C LYS A 478 20.35 17.58 -5.42
N PRO A 479 21.27 18.02 -6.30
CA PRO A 479 22.00 19.28 -6.11
C PRO A 479 21.11 20.51 -5.99
N HIS A 480 19.98 20.53 -6.71
CA HIS A 480 19.04 21.65 -6.75
C HIS A 480 17.97 21.61 -5.65
N ASP A 481 17.87 20.50 -4.91
CA ASP A 481 16.93 20.34 -3.80
C ASP A 481 17.59 19.46 -2.72
N PRO A 482 18.51 20.04 -1.93
CA PRO A 482 19.25 19.27 -0.96
C PRO A 482 18.34 18.80 0.18
N LEU A 483 18.56 17.58 0.64
CA LEU A 483 17.94 17.02 1.84
C LEU A 483 18.63 17.54 3.10
N ASP A 484 17.83 17.87 4.10
CA ASP A 484 18.32 18.31 5.41
C ASP A 484 19.06 17.17 6.14
N SER A 485 19.82 17.49 7.19
CA SER A 485 20.56 16.46 7.97
C SER A 485 19.62 15.44 8.60
N ALA A 486 18.44 15.87 9.08
CA ALA A 486 17.42 15.00 9.65
C ALA A 486 16.80 14.07 8.60
N GLU A 487 16.47 14.58 7.41
CA GLU A 487 15.94 13.79 6.29
C GLU A 487 16.94 12.72 5.84
N ARG A 488 18.23 13.07 5.75
CA ARG A 488 19.30 12.09 5.45
C ARG A 488 19.46 11.03 6.55
N GLY A 489 19.29 11.42 7.81
CA GLY A 489 19.27 10.50 8.95
C GLY A 489 18.09 9.52 8.87
N ALA A 490 16.91 9.97 8.45
CA ALA A 490 15.72 9.13 8.31
C ALA A 490 15.90 8.04 7.24
N ILE A 491 16.62 8.36 6.15
CA ILE A 491 16.99 7.35 5.13
C ILE A 491 17.88 6.27 5.74
N SER A 492 18.99 6.67 6.36
CA SER A 492 20.00 5.72 6.83
C SER A 492 19.53 4.86 8.00
N THR A 493 18.71 5.43 8.89
CA THR A 493 18.25 4.75 10.09
C THR A 493 16.99 3.94 9.85
N LEU A 494 15.96 4.53 9.23
CA LEU A 494 14.63 3.94 9.13
C LEU A 494 14.37 3.29 7.77
N LEU A 495 14.59 4.00 6.67
CA LEU A 495 14.19 3.49 5.35
C LEU A 495 15.03 2.28 4.90
N LEU A 496 16.32 2.23 5.24
CA LEU A 496 17.17 1.09 4.88
C LEU A 496 16.89 -0.15 5.72
N ASN A 497 16.44 0.00 6.98
CA ASN A 497 16.46 -1.09 7.97
C ASN A 497 15.09 -1.45 8.56
N ASP A 498 14.14 -0.51 8.61
CA ASP A 498 12.90 -0.62 9.38
C ASP A 498 11.62 -0.72 8.54
N ILE A 499 11.73 -0.82 7.21
CA ILE A 499 10.56 -0.97 6.33
C ILE A 499 10.19 -2.46 6.14
N PRO A 500 8.94 -2.86 6.41
CA PRO A 500 8.45 -4.20 6.09
C PRO A 500 8.36 -4.45 4.57
N VAL A 501 8.11 -5.69 4.18
CA VAL A 501 7.94 -6.07 2.78
C VAL A 501 6.67 -6.90 2.67
N THR A 502 5.80 -6.55 1.72
CA THR A 502 4.56 -7.31 1.47
C THR A 502 4.81 -8.42 0.44
N ALA A 503 4.05 -9.50 0.53
CA ALA A 503 4.09 -10.60 -0.44
C ALA A 503 3.83 -10.07 -1.87
N ASP A 504 2.84 -9.18 -2.02
CA ASP A 504 2.51 -8.58 -3.31
C ASP A 504 3.68 -7.78 -3.91
N ALA A 505 4.41 -7.02 -3.09
CA ALA A 505 5.61 -6.32 -3.56
C ALA A 505 6.66 -7.30 -4.11
N LEU A 506 6.89 -8.45 -3.45
CA LEU A 506 7.81 -9.49 -3.96
C LEU A 506 7.32 -10.12 -5.26
N VAL A 507 6.01 -10.39 -5.37
CA VAL A 507 5.41 -10.91 -6.60
C VAL A 507 5.60 -9.91 -7.75
N TRP A 508 5.35 -8.62 -7.53
CA TRP A 508 5.55 -7.60 -8.56
C TRP A 508 7.02 -7.43 -8.96
N VAL A 509 7.95 -7.44 -8.01
CA VAL A 509 9.40 -7.43 -8.33
C VAL A 509 9.78 -8.67 -9.12
N SER A 510 9.24 -9.83 -8.78
CA SER A 510 9.53 -11.06 -9.52
C SER A 510 9.00 -11.00 -10.95
N ARG A 511 7.78 -10.47 -11.16
CA ARG A 511 7.20 -10.25 -12.48
C ARG A 511 7.99 -9.26 -13.32
N LEU A 512 8.54 -8.20 -12.71
CA LEU A 512 9.41 -7.25 -13.39
C LEU A 512 10.67 -7.92 -13.97
N GLY A 513 11.19 -8.95 -13.31
CA GLY A 513 12.37 -9.69 -13.75
C GLY A 513 12.12 -10.79 -14.78
N LEU A 514 10.85 -11.13 -15.06
CA LEU A 514 10.50 -12.21 -15.98
C LEU A 514 10.06 -11.67 -17.35
N PRO A 515 10.38 -12.36 -18.45
CA PRO A 515 9.96 -11.94 -19.78
C PRO A 515 8.44 -12.03 -19.93
N VAL A 516 7.89 -11.10 -20.72
CA VAL A 516 6.44 -10.83 -20.82
C VAL A 516 5.61 -11.99 -21.36
N GLN A 517 6.21 -12.94 -22.09
CA GLN A 517 5.52 -14.17 -22.52
C GLN A 517 5.21 -15.13 -21.35
N GLN A 518 6.03 -15.13 -20.29
CA GLN A 518 5.88 -16.03 -19.15
C GLN A 518 5.12 -15.39 -17.99
N ALA A 519 5.13 -14.06 -17.86
CA ALA A 519 4.43 -13.33 -16.81
C ALA A 519 2.92 -13.11 -17.08
N GLN A 520 2.43 -13.36 -18.30
CA GLN A 520 1.07 -12.98 -18.73
C GLN A 520 0.31 -14.10 -19.49
N MET A 521 0.42 -15.37 -19.08
CA MET A 521 -0.44 -16.44 -19.66
C MET A 521 -1.95 -16.23 -19.46
N SER A 522 -2.40 -15.25 -18.65
CA SER A 522 -3.83 -14.97 -18.42
C SER A 522 -4.36 -13.63 -18.94
N LEU A 523 -3.56 -12.82 -19.66
CA LEU A 523 -4.02 -11.52 -20.17
C LEU A 523 -4.09 -11.51 -21.70
N ASN A 524 -5.18 -10.94 -22.21
CA ASN A 524 -5.55 -10.88 -23.62
C ASN A 524 -4.38 -10.34 -24.49
N PRO A 525 -4.01 -10.97 -25.62
CA PRO A 525 -2.93 -10.49 -26.50
C PRO A 525 -3.11 -9.07 -27.08
N GLN A 526 -4.29 -8.46 -26.88
CA GLN A 526 -4.61 -7.06 -27.22
C GLN A 526 -4.39 -6.08 -26.05
N ASP A 527 -3.83 -6.52 -24.91
CA ASP A 527 -3.64 -5.66 -23.74
C ASP A 527 -2.56 -4.58 -23.99
N PRO A 528 -2.92 -3.28 -23.98
CA PRO A 528 -1.98 -2.17 -24.20
C PRO A 528 -0.88 -2.06 -23.13
N PHE A 529 -0.96 -2.82 -22.01
CA PHE A 529 0.04 -2.84 -20.95
C PHE A 529 1.17 -3.87 -21.14
N ARG A 530 1.33 -4.42 -22.36
CA ARG A 530 2.39 -5.38 -22.70
C ARG A 530 3.77 -4.69 -22.69
N ARG A 531 4.56 -4.93 -21.65
CA ARG A 531 5.89 -4.31 -21.49
C ARG A 531 6.91 -4.93 -22.46
N SER A 532 7.75 -4.11 -23.10
CA SER A 532 8.83 -4.59 -23.99
C SER A 532 10.14 -4.86 -23.24
N VAL A 533 10.37 -4.15 -22.12
CA VAL A 533 11.60 -4.20 -21.33
C VAL A 533 11.33 -4.76 -19.92
N CYS A 534 12.03 -5.83 -19.56
CA CYS A 534 12.05 -6.38 -18.20
C CYS A 534 13.28 -5.90 -17.44
N LEU A 535 13.22 -5.97 -16.11
CA LEU A 535 14.37 -5.88 -15.25
C LEU A 535 15.25 -7.12 -15.48
N HIS A 536 16.58 -6.98 -15.39
CA HIS A 536 17.47 -8.14 -15.45
C HIS A 536 17.06 -9.18 -14.40
N ARG A 537 16.97 -10.46 -14.78
CA ARG A 537 16.54 -11.55 -13.88
C ARG A 537 17.29 -11.53 -12.54
N TRP A 538 18.61 -11.39 -12.61
CA TRP A 538 19.46 -11.36 -11.42
C TRP A 538 19.34 -10.07 -10.59
N ASP A 539 19.02 -8.94 -11.21
CA ASP A 539 18.77 -7.70 -10.47
C ASP A 539 17.48 -7.80 -9.67
N ALA A 540 16.44 -8.41 -10.24
CA ALA A 540 15.20 -8.71 -9.51
C ALA A 540 15.46 -9.66 -8.33
N LEU A 541 16.24 -10.74 -8.54
CA LEU A 541 16.62 -11.65 -7.47
C LEU A 541 17.43 -10.96 -6.37
N ASP A 542 18.37 -10.09 -6.74
CA ASP A 542 19.15 -9.30 -5.79
C ASP A 542 18.26 -8.38 -4.96
N ILE A 543 17.26 -7.73 -5.56
CA ILE A 543 16.28 -6.90 -4.84
C ILE A 543 15.45 -7.77 -3.88
N ILE A 544 14.94 -8.91 -4.33
CA ILE A 544 14.11 -9.82 -3.51
C ILE A 544 14.91 -10.35 -2.31
N ASP A 545 16.11 -10.89 -2.51
CA ASP A 545 16.95 -11.47 -1.44
C ASP A 545 17.18 -10.45 -0.33
N VAL A 546 17.49 -9.23 -0.75
CA VAL A 546 17.80 -8.11 0.10
C VAL A 546 16.55 -7.59 0.82
N LEU A 547 15.39 -7.55 0.18
CA LEU A 547 14.11 -7.22 0.81
C LEU A 547 13.69 -8.28 1.85
N VAL A 548 13.86 -9.56 1.53
CA VAL A 548 13.58 -10.68 2.45
C VAL A 548 14.53 -10.63 3.65
N ALA A 549 15.83 -10.40 3.44
CA ALA A 549 16.79 -10.26 4.54
C ALA A 549 16.44 -9.10 5.50
N ARG A 550 15.93 -7.97 4.97
CA ARG A 550 15.43 -6.85 5.78
C ARG A 550 14.23 -7.27 6.63
N ALA A 551 13.28 -7.98 6.03
CA ALA A 551 12.11 -8.51 6.76
C ALA A 551 12.52 -9.51 7.86
N VAL A 552 13.46 -10.41 7.57
CA VAL A 552 14.03 -11.35 8.56
C VAL A 552 14.63 -10.60 9.74
N SER A 553 15.46 -9.59 9.49
CA SER A 553 16.10 -8.79 10.55
C SER A 553 15.08 -8.07 11.44
N LEU A 554 14.00 -7.56 10.84
CA LEU A 554 12.93 -6.88 11.58
C LEU A 554 12.19 -7.83 12.52
N GLU A 555 11.81 -9.01 12.04
CA GLU A 555 11.08 -9.98 12.85
C GLU A 555 11.96 -10.60 13.94
N SER A 556 13.25 -10.76 13.66
CA SER A 556 14.26 -11.20 14.65
C SER A 556 14.33 -10.25 15.85
N LYS A 557 14.37 -8.93 15.59
CA LYS A 557 14.36 -7.90 16.64
C LYS A 557 13.07 -7.92 17.47
N ARG A 558 11.93 -8.28 16.86
CA ARG A 558 10.64 -8.44 17.55
C ARG A 558 10.66 -9.65 18.48
N LEU A 559 11.10 -10.81 17.97
CA LEU A 559 11.20 -12.06 18.74
C LEU A 559 12.17 -11.92 19.92
N ALA A 560 13.30 -11.21 19.75
CA ALA A 560 14.26 -10.97 20.83
C ALA A 560 13.68 -10.15 22.00
N LYS A 561 12.79 -9.18 21.73
CA LYS A 561 12.14 -8.36 22.77
C LYS A 561 11.05 -9.10 23.57
N GLY A 562 10.50 -10.19 23.05
CA GLY A 562 9.47 -11.00 23.71
C GLY A 562 10.00 -11.94 24.80
N VAL A 563 11.32 -12.13 24.92
CA VAL A 563 11.92 -13.15 25.79
C VAL A 563 12.01 -12.70 27.26
N ASP A 564 11.97 -11.40 27.56
CA ASP A 564 12.08 -10.89 28.94
C ASP A 564 10.73 -10.82 29.69
N GLY A 565 9.61 -11.11 29.02
CA GLY A 565 8.27 -11.11 29.61
C GLY A 565 7.67 -12.50 29.68
N GLY A 566 7.87 -13.22 30.78
CA GLY A 566 7.22 -14.50 31.03
C GLY A 566 5.69 -14.36 31.12
N LYS A 567 4.99 -14.41 29.98
CA LYS A 567 3.57 -14.77 29.80
C LYS A 567 3.21 -14.69 28.30
N GLY A 568 2.89 -15.84 27.71
CA GLY A 568 2.05 -15.91 26.50
C GLY A 568 2.79 -15.98 25.15
N ALA A 569 3.50 -17.08 24.87
CA ALA A 569 4.01 -17.42 23.54
C ALA A 569 2.91 -17.85 22.52
N GLY A 570 1.66 -17.39 22.68
CA GLY A 570 0.54 -17.86 21.86
C GLY A 570 -0.64 -16.91 21.69
N ALA A 571 -0.56 -15.64 22.12
CA ALA A 571 -1.74 -14.76 22.12
C ALA A 571 -1.50 -13.31 21.65
N MET A 572 -0.44 -13.02 20.90
CA MET A 572 -0.16 -11.66 20.42
C MET A 572 0.36 -11.63 18.98
N LEU A 573 -0.25 -12.45 18.12
CA LEU A 573 0.00 -12.44 16.67
C LEU A 573 -0.92 -11.47 15.91
N GLU A 574 -2.02 -10.99 16.51
CA GLU A 574 -3.10 -10.36 15.73
C GLU A 574 -3.10 -8.83 15.66
N GLU A 575 -2.34 -8.09 16.49
CA GLU A 575 -2.59 -6.65 16.56
C GLU A 575 -1.64 -5.73 15.79
N LEU A 576 -0.56 -6.20 15.16
CA LEU A 576 0.22 -5.40 14.20
C LEU A 576 1.03 -6.29 13.24
N ASP A 577 0.47 -6.45 12.03
CA ASP A 577 0.96 -7.11 10.80
C ASP A 577 2.29 -6.55 10.22
N ILE A 578 3.29 -6.28 11.06
CA ILE A 578 4.48 -5.52 10.65
C ILE A 578 5.62 -6.41 10.13
N ALA A 579 5.38 -7.70 9.88
CA ALA A 579 6.30 -8.55 9.15
C ALA A 579 5.54 -9.50 8.22
N ASN A 580 4.61 -8.97 7.44
CA ASN A 580 3.79 -9.78 6.56
C ASN A 580 4.49 -10.09 5.24
N LEU A 581 5.49 -10.97 5.34
CA LEU A 581 5.76 -11.97 4.31
C LEU A 581 4.58 -12.96 4.16
N THR A 582 3.40 -12.68 4.72
CA THR A 582 2.22 -13.58 4.73
C THR A 582 1.73 -13.83 3.31
N VAL A 583 2.20 -14.92 2.72
CA VAL A 583 1.60 -15.44 1.49
C VAL A 583 0.40 -16.26 1.92
N SER A 584 -0.78 -15.62 1.94
CA SER A 584 -2.01 -16.20 2.48
C SER A 584 -2.63 -17.25 1.55
N LYS A 585 -2.41 -17.13 0.24
CA LYS A 585 -2.91 -18.09 -0.75
C LYS A 585 -1.80 -19.03 -1.20
N VAL A 586 -2.12 -20.33 -1.21
CA VAL A 586 -1.21 -21.39 -1.68
C VAL A 586 -0.81 -21.18 -3.15
N GLU A 587 -1.74 -20.68 -3.98
CA GLU A 587 -1.47 -20.35 -5.39
C GLU A 587 -0.42 -19.23 -5.53
N ASP A 588 -0.55 -18.15 -4.75
CA ASP A 588 0.41 -17.05 -4.74
C ASP A 588 1.79 -17.52 -4.24
N ALA A 589 1.82 -18.46 -3.29
CA ALA A 589 3.05 -19.07 -2.78
C ALA A 589 3.76 -19.90 -3.84
N ALA A 590 3.03 -20.74 -4.57
CA ALA A 590 3.59 -21.53 -5.67
C ALA A 590 4.16 -20.63 -6.77
N LEU A 591 3.41 -19.59 -7.17
CA LEU A 591 3.84 -18.63 -8.18
C LEU A 591 5.09 -17.86 -7.75
N LEU A 592 5.18 -17.46 -6.49
CA LEU A 592 6.35 -16.78 -5.95
C LEU A 592 7.60 -17.69 -5.98
N ILE A 593 7.46 -18.94 -5.52
CA ILE A 593 8.55 -19.93 -5.55
C ILE A 593 9.03 -20.15 -6.99
N GLU A 594 8.11 -20.43 -7.91
CA GLU A 594 8.43 -20.65 -9.32
C GLU A 594 9.12 -19.43 -9.93
N SER A 595 8.62 -18.22 -9.63
CA SER A 595 9.20 -16.98 -10.12
C SER A 595 10.63 -16.79 -9.62
N ILE A 596 10.90 -17.00 -8.33
CA ILE A 596 12.25 -16.86 -7.75
C ILE A 596 13.26 -17.81 -8.44
N PHE A 597 12.88 -19.06 -8.69
CA PHE A 597 13.78 -20.01 -9.38
C PHE A 597 13.93 -19.71 -10.87
N LYS A 598 12.94 -19.12 -11.54
CA LYS A 598 13.12 -18.59 -12.90
C LYS A 598 14.06 -17.39 -12.95
N LEU A 599 14.07 -16.54 -11.92
CA LEU A 599 14.97 -15.38 -11.84
C LEU A 599 16.45 -15.77 -11.66
N CYS A 600 16.77 -16.97 -11.17
CA CYS A 600 18.18 -17.39 -11.08
C CYS A 600 18.74 -17.94 -12.39
N GLN A 601 17.89 -18.26 -13.38
CA GLN A 601 18.28 -18.82 -14.68
C GLN A 601 18.99 -17.80 -15.58
N PHE A 602 19.68 -18.29 -16.62
CA PHE A 602 20.20 -17.43 -17.68
C PHE A 602 19.06 -16.78 -18.49
N GLN A 603 19.24 -15.50 -18.82
CA GLN A 603 18.30 -14.71 -19.62
C GLN A 603 18.69 -14.74 -21.12
N ARG A 604 18.74 -15.94 -21.71
CA ARG A 604 19.12 -16.14 -23.13
C ARG A 604 18.45 -17.41 -23.68
N ASP A 605 17.93 -17.31 -24.90
CA ASP A 605 17.27 -18.43 -25.57
C ASP A 605 18.20 -19.65 -25.72
N GLY A 606 17.67 -20.83 -25.45
CA GLY A 606 18.39 -22.11 -25.56
C GLY A 606 19.27 -22.48 -24.36
N ILE A 607 19.50 -21.58 -23.40
CA ILE A 607 20.30 -21.86 -22.20
C ILE A 607 19.56 -21.56 -20.87
N GLU A 608 18.28 -21.21 -20.93
CA GLU A 608 17.46 -20.86 -19.75
C GLU A 608 17.33 -22.00 -18.73
N MET A 609 17.54 -23.25 -19.14
CA MET A 609 17.51 -24.41 -18.24
C MET A 609 18.67 -24.42 -17.23
N LEU A 610 19.68 -23.57 -17.42
CA LEU A 610 20.83 -23.45 -16.54
C LEU A 610 20.75 -22.20 -15.67
N SER A 611 21.35 -22.27 -14.48
CA SER A 611 21.55 -21.14 -13.58
C SER A 611 23.00 -21.09 -13.12
N PRO A 612 23.64 -19.90 -13.04
CA PRO A 612 24.94 -19.79 -12.38
C PRO A 612 24.86 -20.30 -10.92
N ASN A 613 25.84 -21.09 -10.48
CA ASN A 613 25.86 -21.72 -9.15
C ASN A 613 25.54 -20.73 -8.01
N LYS A 614 26.18 -19.55 -8.02
CA LYS A 614 25.94 -18.49 -7.03
C LYS A 614 24.47 -18.03 -6.99
N ARG A 615 23.82 -17.90 -8.15
CA ARG A 615 22.43 -17.43 -8.26
C ARG A 615 21.44 -18.52 -7.83
N TYR A 616 21.71 -19.78 -8.15
CA TYR A 616 20.91 -20.92 -7.67
C TYR A 616 20.87 -20.99 -6.14
N TRP A 617 22.03 -20.92 -5.48
CA TRP A 617 22.09 -20.98 -4.02
C TRP A 617 21.53 -19.72 -3.35
N GLN A 618 21.62 -18.56 -4.01
CA GLN A 618 20.92 -17.35 -3.57
C GLN A 618 19.40 -17.58 -3.57
N ALA A 619 18.81 -18.08 -4.66
CA ALA A 619 17.39 -18.40 -4.72
C ALA A 619 16.96 -19.44 -3.66
N CYS A 620 17.79 -20.47 -3.41
CA CYS A 620 17.55 -21.43 -2.33
C CYS A 620 17.52 -20.76 -0.94
N LEU A 621 18.48 -19.90 -0.62
CA LEU A 621 18.53 -19.20 0.66
C LEU A 621 17.37 -18.20 0.82
N THR A 622 17.05 -17.45 -0.24
CA THR A 622 15.92 -16.51 -0.25
C THR A 622 14.60 -17.25 0.00
N THR A 623 14.37 -18.40 -0.65
CA THR A 623 13.15 -19.20 -0.44
C THR A 623 13.12 -19.85 0.94
N VAL A 624 14.25 -20.29 1.50
CA VAL A 624 14.35 -20.75 2.90
C VAL A 624 13.92 -19.64 3.86
N HIS A 625 14.41 -18.41 3.69
CA HIS A 625 14.01 -17.29 4.53
C HIS A 625 12.50 -17.03 4.46
N ILE A 626 11.90 -17.03 3.26
CA ILE A 626 10.45 -16.85 3.09
C ILE A 626 9.67 -18.00 3.76
N ALA A 627 10.16 -19.24 3.63
CA ALA A 627 9.55 -20.43 4.22
C ALA A 627 9.52 -20.40 5.75
N CYS A 628 10.59 -19.90 6.39
CA CYS A 628 10.66 -19.78 7.85
C CYS A 628 9.55 -18.92 8.44
N PHE A 629 9.12 -17.87 7.74
CA PHE A 629 8.03 -16.99 8.17
C PHE A 629 6.65 -17.41 7.62
N ASN A 630 6.61 -18.39 6.72
CA ASN A 630 5.38 -18.91 6.09
C ASN A 630 5.37 -20.43 6.05
N PRO A 631 5.45 -21.12 7.21
CA PRO A 631 5.57 -22.57 7.22
C PRO A 631 4.36 -23.27 6.60
N SER A 632 3.15 -22.72 6.77
CA SER A 632 1.89 -23.30 6.29
C SER A 632 1.65 -23.19 4.79
N SER A 633 2.28 -22.23 4.11
CA SER A 633 2.10 -22.01 2.67
C SER A 633 3.40 -22.30 1.92
N VAL A 634 4.33 -21.34 1.88
CA VAL A 634 5.61 -21.48 1.17
C VAL A 634 6.44 -22.64 1.72
N GLY A 635 6.49 -22.79 3.05
CA GLY A 635 7.22 -23.87 3.71
C GLY A 635 6.68 -25.26 3.36
N ALA A 636 5.36 -25.45 3.37
CA ALA A 636 4.71 -26.71 3.01
C ALA A 636 5.02 -27.12 1.56
N ILE A 637 4.88 -26.19 0.61
CA ILE A 637 5.16 -26.45 -0.82
C ILE A 637 6.63 -26.84 -1.01
N LEU A 638 7.57 -26.10 -0.41
CA LEU A 638 9.01 -26.37 -0.55
C LEU A 638 9.42 -27.69 0.13
N TRP A 639 8.76 -28.06 1.22
CA TRP A 639 9.03 -29.30 1.94
C TRP A 639 8.64 -30.54 1.13
N ASP A 640 7.57 -30.46 0.36
CA ASP A 640 7.03 -31.58 -0.41
C ASP A 640 7.62 -31.66 -1.83
N HIS A 641 7.83 -30.50 -2.47
CA HIS A 641 8.15 -30.44 -3.90
C HIS A 641 9.58 -30.00 -4.22
N HIS A 642 10.40 -29.58 -3.23
CA HIS A 642 11.76 -29.08 -3.50
C HIS A 642 12.83 -29.72 -2.60
N PRO A 643 13.40 -30.89 -2.98
CA PRO A 643 14.31 -31.69 -2.14
C PRO A 643 15.55 -30.93 -1.63
N THR A 644 16.16 -30.07 -2.45
CA THR A 644 17.33 -29.28 -2.02
C THR A 644 16.98 -28.27 -0.92
N VAL A 645 15.86 -27.56 -1.04
CA VAL A 645 15.40 -26.59 -0.03
C VAL A 645 14.94 -27.32 1.23
N LYS A 646 14.25 -28.46 1.10
CA LYS A 646 13.93 -29.34 2.23
C LYS A 646 15.17 -29.72 3.03
N SER A 647 16.28 -30.05 2.37
CA SER A 647 17.56 -30.34 3.04
C SER A 647 18.09 -29.14 3.85
N LEU A 648 17.94 -27.92 3.37
CA LEU A 648 18.34 -26.71 4.10
C LEU A 648 17.40 -26.42 5.28
N LEU A 649 16.10 -26.62 5.12
CA LEU A 649 15.12 -26.50 6.21
C LEU A 649 15.40 -27.53 7.32
N LEU A 650 15.70 -28.78 6.95
CA LEU A 650 16.12 -29.82 7.89
C LEU A 650 17.40 -29.42 8.64
N SER A 651 18.37 -28.84 7.94
CA SER A 651 19.60 -28.32 8.57
C SER A 651 19.32 -27.25 9.63
N LEU A 652 18.37 -26.35 9.40
CA LEU A 652 17.91 -25.36 10.39
C LEU A 652 17.15 -25.99 11.57
N ILE A 653 16.23 -26.92 11.29
CA ILE A 653 15.42 -27.60 12.32
C ILE A 653 16.32 -28.39 13.27
N MET A 654 17.32 -29.10 12.74
CA MET A 654 18.23 -29.92 13.52
C MET A 654 19.45 -29.16 14.07
N GLY A 655 19.71 -27.94 13.57
CA GLY A 655 20.89 -27.17 13.97
C GLY A 655 22.21 -27.79 13.50
N VAL A 656 22.19 -28.65 12.48
CA VAL A 656 23.37 -29.36 11.94
C VAL A 656 23.62 -28.94 10.50
N SER A 657 24.84 -28.48 10.22
CA SER A 657 25.25 -28.05 8.88
C SER A 657 26.07 -29.15 8.18
N CYS A 658 25.43 -30.28 7.89
CA CYS A 658 26.03 -31.38 7.14
C CYS A 658 25.06 -31.88 6.05
N PHE A 659 25.60 -32.58 5.04
CA PHE A 659 24.82 -33.18 3.97
C PHE A 659 25.14 -34.69 3.83
N PRO A 660 24.12 -35.57 3.76
CA PRO A 660 22.73 -35.29 4.05
C PRO A 660 22.54 -34.92 5.52
N PRO A 661 21.54 -34.08 5.85
CA PRO A 661 21.35 -33.62 7.23
C PRO A 661 20.83 -34.75 8.14
N ILE A 662 20.17 -35.78 7.58
CA ILE A 662 19.80 -37.02 8.25
C ILE A 662 20.69 -38.16 7.73
N PRO A 663 21.59 -38.73 8.55
CA PRO A 663 22.35 -39.92 8.20
C PRO A 663 21.41 -41.13 8.06
N GLY A 664 21.29 -41.69 6.86
CA GLY A 664 20.59 -42.96 6.66
C GLY A 664 19.08 -42.88 6.44
N LEU A 665 18.64 -42.11 5.44
CA LEU A 665 17.44 -42.45 4.65
C LEU A 665 17.69 -43.81 3.94
N ALA A 666 17.70 -44.86 4.75
CA ALA A 666 17.69 -46.27 4.40
C ALA A 666 16.35 -46.85 4.87
N PRO A 667 15.81 -47.87 4.19
CA PRO A 667 14.37 -48.11 4.15
C PRO A 667 13.82 -48.77 5.42
N HIS A 668 12.52 -48.55 5.67
CA HIS A 668 11.69 -49.48 6.43
C HIS A 668 11.80 -50.91 5.86
N PRO A 669 11.53 -51.97 6.66
CA PRO A 669 11.62 -53.34 6.19
C PRO A 669 10.61 -53.56 5.04
N GLY A 670 11.09 -53.76 3.82
CA GLY A 670 10.25 -54.02 2.63
C GLY A 670 10.55 -53.24 1.35
N VAL A 671 11.53 -52.32 1.32
CA VAL A 671 11.95 -51.58 0.11
C VAL A 671 13.46 -51.77 -0.12
N PRO A 672 13.97 -51.90 -1.38
CA PRO A 672 15.35 -52.28 -1.67
C PRO A 672 16.40 -51.34 -1.07
N GLU A 673 17.56 -51.90 -0.70
CA GLU A 673 18.69 -51.23 -0.06
C GLU A 673 19.22 -50.01 -0.84
N GLY A 674 19.43 -48.90 -0.11
CA GLY A 674 20.44 -47.87 -0.36
C GLY A 674 20.22 -46.95 -1.56
N ILE A 675 19.75 -45.73 -1.32
CA ILE A 675 20.04 -44.63 -2.26
C ILE A 675 21.53 -44.31 -2.12
N ASP A 676 22.33 -44.64 -3.12
CA ASP A 676 23.72 -44.22 -3.23
C ASP A 676 23.78 -42.69 -3.34
N ILE A 677 24.04 -42.02 -2.21
CA ILE A 677 24.11 -40.55 -2.14
C ILE A 677 25.23 -40.05 -3.03
N GLU A 678 26.39 -40.71 -3.02
CA GLU A 678 27.54 -40.30 -3.82
C GLU A 678 27.25 -40.52 -5.32
N GLY A 679 26.70 -41.66 -5.69
CA GLY A 679 26.23 -41.94 -7.04
C GLY A 679 25.15 -40.96 -7.49
N THR A 680 24.22 -40.58 -6.62
CA THR A 680 23.19 -39.57 -6.92
C THR A 680 23.82 -38.20 -7.20
N GLN A 681 24.78 -37.77 -6.39
CA GLN A 681 25.50 -36.51 -6.63
C GLN A 681 26.36 -36.58 -7.91
N GLN A 682 26.99 -37.72 -8.21
CA GLN A 682 27.75 -37.93 -9.44
C GLN A 682 26.84 -37.89 -10.68
N MET A 683 25.65 -38.50 -10.61
CA MET A 683 24.66 -38.44 -11.68
C MET A 683 24.19 -37.01 -11.95
N LEU A 684 23.93 -36.23 -10.90
CA LEU A 684 23.59 -34.81 -11.01
C LEU A 684 24.71 -34.01 -11.65
N ALA A 685 25.97 -34.18 -11.20
CA ALA A 685 27.12 -33.51 -11.78
C ALA A 685 27.35 -33.89 -13.25
N ALA A 686 27.13 -35.15 -13.62
CA ALA A 686 27.21 -35.60 -15.01
C ALA A 686 26.08 -35.00 -15.88
N ALA A 687 24.87 -34.85 -15.32
CA ALA A 687 23.77 -34.18 -16.02
C ALA A 687 24.06 -32.69 -16.22
N ASP A 688 24.58 -32.00 -15.20
CA ASP A 688 25.01 -30.60 -15.29
C ASP A 688 26.10 -30.45 -16.36
N ALA A 689 27.14 -31.29 -16.34
CA ALA A 689 28.24 -31.25 -17.31
C ALA A 689 27.75 -31.40 -18.77
N ARG A 690 26.81 -32.33 -19.02
CA ARG A 690 26.20 -32.50 -20.35
C ARG A 690 25.41 -31.26 -20.78
N ALA A 691 24.62 -30.68 -19.88
CA ALA A 691 23.84 -29.48 -20.16
C ALA A 691 24.73 -28.26 -20.40
N ILE A 692 25.80 -28.10 -19.62
CA ILE A 692 26.81 -27.04 -19.78
C ILE A 692 27.50 -27.16 -21.14
N GLU A 693 27.91 -28.36 -21.55
CA GLU A 693 28.57 -28.56 -22.84
C GLU A 693 27.64 -28.20 -24.01
N ALA A 694 26.37 -28.62 -23.95
CA ALA A 694 25.36 -28.23 -24.92
C ALA A 694 25.17 -26.70 -24.94
N ALA A 695 25.06 -26.06 -23.78
CA ALA A 695 24.91 -24.61 -23.66
C ALA A 695 26.13 -23.84 -24.18
N LYS A 696 27.35 -24.33 -23.98
CA LYS A 696 28.58 -23.73 -24.52
C LYS A 696 28.60 -23.75 -26.05
N ARG A 697 28.11 -24.84 -26.68
CA ARG A 697 27.97 -24.92 -28.14
C ARG A 697 26.98 -23.87 -28.66
N ILE A 698 25.85 -23.70 -27.97
CA ILE A 698 24.85 -22.66 -28.28
C ILE A 698 25.47 -21.26 -28.10
N ALA A 699 26.12 -21.01 -26.96
CA ALA A 699 26.76 -19.72 -26.65
C ALA A 699 27.86 -19.33 -27.66
N ALA A 700 28.65 -20.29 -28.15
CA ALA A 700 29.66 -20.05 -29.17
C ALA A 700 29.05 -19.55 -30.50
N ALA A 701 27.88 -20.09 -30.86
CA ALA A 701 27.12 -19.72 -32.06
C ALA A 701 26.28 -18.43 -31.91
N MET A 702 26.17 -17.85 -30.70
CA MET A 702 25.38 -16.63 -30.49
C MET A 702 25.99 -15.39 -31.16
N PRO A 703 25.17 -14.48 -31.72
CA PRO A 703 25.62 -13.24 -32.35
C PRO A 703 25.87 -12.12 -31.32
N ILE A 704 26.82 -12.33 -30.41
CA ILE A 704 27.22 -11.38 -29.35
C ILE A 704 28.70 -11.02 -29.44
N SER A 705 29.12 -9.94 -28.76
CA SER A 705 30.52 -9.48 -28.76
C SER A 705 31.46 -10.52 -28.13
N ASP A 706 32.74 -10.52 -28.53
CA ASP A 706 33.73 -11.48 -27.99
C ASP A 706 33.90 -11.33 -26.47
N GLN A 707 33.81 -10.11 -25.95
CA GLN A 707 33.86 -9.85 -24.50
C GLN A 707 32.66 -10.47 -23.78
N GLU A 708 31.44 -10.31 -24.30
CA GLU A 708 30.24 -10.93 -23.74
C GLU A 708 30.30 -12.46 -23.82
N LYS A 709 30.82 -13.02 -24.91
CA LYS A 709 31.03 -14.47 -25.06
C LYS A 709 31.95 -15.00 -23.97
N MET A 710 33.08 -14.33 -23.74
CA MET A 710 34.03 -14.75 -22.70
C MET A 710 33.39 -14.74 -21.31
N VAL A 711 32.65 -13.69 -20.97
CA VAL A 711 31.91 -13.61 -19.69
C VAL A 711 30.87 -14.74 -19.57
N LEU A 712 30.10 -14.98 -20.63
CA LEU A 712 29.07 -16.02 -20.65
C LEU A 712 29.68 -17.42 -20.51
N LEU A 713 30.77 -17.72 -21.19
CA LEU A 713 31.46 -19.01 -21.11
C LEU A 713 32.00 -19.27 -19.70
N VAL A 714 32.61 -18.26 -19.07
CA VAL A 714 33.07 -18.35 -17.67
C VAL A 714 31.90 -18.58 -16.70
N GLN A 715 30.75 -17.94 -16.94
CA GLN A 715 29.55 -18.17 -16.13
C GLN A 715 28.96 -19.57 -16.33
N LEU A 716 29.06 -20.13 -17.53
CA LEU A 716 28.59 -21.48 -17.86
C LEU A 716 29.46 -22.58 -17.24
N ASP A 717 30.77 -22.35 -17.03
CA ASP A 717 31.69 -23.33 -16.44
C ASP A 717 31.25 -23.84 -15.05
N ASN A 718 30.49 -23.03 -14.31
CA ASN A 718 29.97 -23.37 -12.99
C ASN A 718 28.44 -23.17 -12.94
N ALA A 719 27.73 -23.60 -13.99
CA ALA A 719 26.27 -23.56 -14.02
C ALA A 719 25.64 -24.85 -13.46
N ILE A 720 24.37 -24.76 -13.06
CA ILE A 720 23.56 -25.84 -12.49
C ILE A 720 22.33 -26.03 -13.36
N LEU A 721 21.98 -27.28 -13.67
CA LEU A 721 20.73 -27.63 -14.34
C LEU A 721 19.55 -27.43 -13.38
N MET A 722 18.61 -26.60 -13.80
CA MET A 722 17.39 -26.29 -13.06
C MET A 722 16.34 -27.37 -13.30
N ASP A 723 16.18 -28.23 -12.31
CA ASP A 723 15.08 -29.20 -12.23
C ASP A 723 14.53 -29.21 -10.78
N PRO A 724 13.32 -28.66 -10.55
CA PRO A 724 12.71 -28.62 -9.22
C PRO A 724 12.50 -29.99 -8.59
N SER A 725 12.33 -31.04 -9.41
CA SER A 725 12.08 -32.42 -8.95
C SER A 725 13.37 -33.23 -8.79
N SER A 726 14.54 -32.62 -9.05
CA SER A 726 15.81 -33.32 -8.92
C SER A 726 16.12 -33.72 -7.47
N PRO A 727 16.86 -34.81 -7.26
CA PRO A 727 17.35 -35.18 -5.93
C PRO A 727 18.10 -34.02 -5.26
N ALA A 728 18.08 -34.00 -3.92
CA ALA A 728 18.69 -32.92 -3.15
C ALA A 728 20.18 -32.75 -3.52
N ARG A 729 20.56 -31.53 -3.88
CA ARG A 729 21.95 -31.16 -4.21
C ARG A 729 22.73 -30.87 -2.94
N ARG A 730 24.01 -31.25 -2.90
CA ARG A 730 24.92 -30.95 -1.78
C ARG A 730 25.23 -29.44 -1.72
N PRO A 731 24.88 -28.72 -0.62
CA PRO A 731 25.21 -27.31 -0.47
C PRO A 731 26.71 -27.06 -0.31
N PRO A 732 27.29 -26.04 -0.98
CA PRO A 732 28.63 -25.54 -0.70
C PRO A 732 28.78 -25.05 0.75
N GLN A 733 30.00 -25.06 1.26
CA GLN A 733 30.27 -24.63 2.64
C GLN A 733 29.85 -23.17 2.89
N GLU A 734 30.03 -22.29 1.92
CA GLU A 734 29.59 -20.88 1.99
C GLU A 734 28.08 -20.73 2.25
N VAL A 735 27.26 -21.66 1.74
CA VAL A 735 25.81 -21.66 1.95
C VAL A 735 25.50 -22.01 3.40
N TYR A 736 26.19 -23.00 3.96
CA TYR A 736 26.06 -23.34 5.38
C TYR A 736 26.56 -22.22 6.30
N ASP A 737 27.65 -21.55 5.94
CA ASP A 737 28.19 -20.45 6.75
C ASP A 737 27.22 -19.26 6.77
N ARG A 738 26.60 -18.92 5.62
CA ARG A 738 25.51 -17.94 5.56
C ARG A 738 24.31 -18.36 6.41
N LEU A 739 23.89 -19.62 6.32
CA LEU A 739 22.77 -20.16 7.09
C LEU A 739 23.02 -20.10 8.61
N LYS A 740 24.24 -20.43 9.06
CA LYS A 740 24.66 -20.31 10.46
C LYS A 740 24.67 -18.87 10.95
N SER A 741 25.16 -17.94 10.12
CA SER A 741 25.15 -16.50 10.45
C SER A 741 23.72 -16.01 10.67
N VAL A 742 22.81 -16.35 9.76
CA VAL A 742 21.40 -15.98 9.88
C VAL A 742 20.76 -16.65 11.09
N GLU A 743 20.97 -17.94 11.32
CA GLU A 743 20.43 -18.65 12.50
C GLU A 743 20.90 -18.02 13.82
N ALA A 744 22.16 -17.59 13.90
CA ALA A 744 22.69 -16.92 15.08
C ALA A 744 22.01 -15.57 15.36
N GLU A 745 21.62 -14.83 14.31
CA GLU A 745 20.98 -13.52 14.41
C GLU A 745 19.46 -13.60 14.62
N SER A 746 18.80 -14.61 14.05
CA SER A 746 17.34 -14.63 13.85
C SER A 746 16.62 -15.83 14.46
N ASN A 747 17.34 -16.88 14.88
CA ASN A 747 16.79 -18.12 15.44
C ASN A 747 15.67 -18.73 14.55
N LEU A 748 15.81 -18.70 13.22
CA LEU A 748 14.83 -19.23 12.26
C LEU A 748 14.51 -20.71 12.50
N GLY A 749 15.50 -21.50 12.91
CA GLY A 749 15.32 -22.89 13.27
C GLY A 749 14.29 -23.04 14.40
N ASN A 750 14.26 -22.10 15.36
CA ASN A 750 13.25 -22.13 16.42
C ASN A 750 11.85 -21.82 15.88
N VAL A 751 11.72 -20.89 14.94
CA VAL A 751 10.44 -20.59 14.27
C VAL A 751 9.89 -21.83 13.57
N LEU A 752 10.73 -22.54 12.82
CA LEU A 752 10.35 -23.79 12.15
C LEU A 752 9.94 -24.89 13.14
N ARG A 753 10.67 -25.05 14.26
CA ARG A 753 10.36 -26.04 15.31
C ARG A 753 9.03 -25.79 16.01
N MET A 754 8.56 -24.54 16.02
CA MET A 754 7.29 -24.14 16.62
C MET A 754 6.10 -24.24 15.66
N SER A 755 6.34 -24.46 14.37
CA SER A 755 5.27 -24.68 13.40
C SER A 755 4.49 -25.97 13.70
N ARG A 756 3.15 -25.89 13.69
CA ARG A 756 2.24 -27.05 13.85
C ARG A 756 1.39 -27.33 12.61
N SER A 757 1.48 -26.47 11.60
CA SER A 757 0.74 -26.59 10.35
C SER A 757 1.64 -26.15 9.19
N PRO A 758 2.43 -27.05 8.57
CA PRO A 758 2.68 -28.43 8.97
C PRO A 758 3.60 -28.53 10.20
N ASP A 759 3.56 -29.66 10.91
CA ASP A 759 4.46 -29.94 12.03
C ASP A 759 5.82 -30.42 11.53
N LEU A 760 6.66 -29.46 11.17
CA LEU A 760 7.97 -29.69 10.54
C LEU A 760 8.96 -30.38 11.49
N LEU A 761 8.86 -30.14 12.80
CA LEU A 761 9.68 -30.81 13.80
C LEU A 761 9.32 -32.28 13.90
N LEU A 762 8.02 -32.57 14.01
CA LEU A 762 7.54 -33.96 14.06
C LEU A 762 7.90 -34.72 12.79
N GLU A 763 7.76 -34.07 11.63
CA GLU A 763 8.12 -34.67 10.35
C GLU A 763 9.64 -34.92 10.24
N ALA A 764 10.48 -34.00 10.72
CA ALA A 764 11.93 -34.22 10.80
C ALA A 764 12.29 -35.42 11.71
N ILE A 765 11.57 -35.60 12.81
CA ILE A 765 11.75 -36.76 13.70
C ILE A 765 11.33 -38.05 12.98
N ARG A 766 10.16 -38.05 12.31
CA ARG A 766 9.66 -39.20 11.55
C ARG A 766 10.60 -39.65 10.45
N LEU A 767 11.32 -38.73 9.81
CA LEU A 767 12.30 -39.05 8.77
C LEU A 767 13.50 -39.87 9.29
N HIS A 768 13.74 -39.95 10.61
CA HIS A 768 14.77 -40.83 11.19
C HIS A 768 14.28 -42.28 11.38
N GLY A 769 13.02 -42.56 11.05
CA GLY A 769 12.36 -43.85 11.22
C GLY A 769 11.61 -43.98 12.55
N PRO A 770 11.11 -45.18 12.88
CA PRO A 770 10.33 -45.42 14.10
C PRO A 770 11.17 -45.31 15.38
N ASP A 771 12.49 -45.49 15.26
CA ASP A 771 13.43 -45.38 16.37
C ASP A 771 13.88 -43.93 16.60
N SER A 772 13.16 -43.17 17.43
CA SER A 772 13.53 -41.79 17.78
C SER A 772 14.86 -41.66 18.55
N SER A 773 15.52 -42.77 18.91
CA SER A 773 16.86 -42.80 19.52
C SER A 773 17.93 -42.14 18.63
N LYS A 774 17.72 -42.18 17.30
CA LYS A 774 18.58 -41.50 16.31
C LYS A 774 18.46 -39.98 16.35
N CYS A 775 17.38 -39.44 16.90
CA CYS A 775 17.16 -38.00 17.00
C CYS A 775 17.81 -37.37 18.24
N VAL A 776 18.15 -38.18 19.26
CA VAL A 776 18.66 -37.69 20.56
C VAL A 776 19.90 -36.82 20.38
N GLY A 777 20.83 -37.21 19.50
CA GLY A 777 22.12 -36.53 19.36
C GLY A 777 22.04 -35.06 18.91
N TRP A 778 21.08 -34.72 18.04
CA TRP A 778 20.89 -33.33 17.60
C TRP A 778 19.79 -32.62 18.39
N LEU A 779 18.86 -33.36 19.00
CA LEU A 779 17.75 -32.78 19.76
C LEU A 779 18.17 -32.31 21.16
N THR A 780 19.10 -33.00 21.84
CA THR A 780 19.60 -32.61 23.17
C THR A 780 20.18 -31.19 23.18
N PRO A 781 21.11 -30.79 22.30
CA PRO A 781 21.63 -29.41 22.26
C PRO A 781 20.53 -28.35 22.00
N ILE A 782 19.47 -28.74 21.29
CA ILE A 782 18.32 -27.85 21.02
C ILE A 782 17.48 -27.68 22.27
N LEU A 783 17.19 -28.74 23.02
CA LEU A 783 16.42 -28.66 24.26
C LEU A 783 17.15 -27.87 25.34
N GLU A 784 18.48 -27.98 25.41
CA GLU A 784 19.31 -27.16 26.29
C GLU A 784 19.16 -25.66 26.00
N ARG A 785 19.03 -25.29 24.72
CA ARG A 785 18.89 -23.90 24.26
C ARG A 785 17.44 -23.41 24.23
N TYR A 786 16.49 -24.29 23.92
CA TYR A 786 15.07 -24.01 23.76
C TYR A 786 14.20 -25.05 24.50
N PRO A 787 14.12 -24.96 25.84
CA PRO A 787 13.42 -25.95 26.66
C PRO A 787 11.91 -26.07 26.40
N ALA A 788 11.27 -25.07 25.78
CA ALA A 788 9.85 -25.11 25.42
C ALA A 788 9.56 -26.10 24.27
N THR A 789 10.58 -26.51 23.51
CA THR A 789 10.46 -27.49 22.44
C THR A 789 9.96 -28.85 22.97
N VAL A 790 10.19 -29.16 24.26
CA VAL A 790 9.70 -30.41 24.89
C VAL A 790 8.19 -30.55 24.78
N ASP A 791 7.44 -29.45 24.86
CA ASP A 791 5.97 -29.47 24.81
C ASP A 791 5.45 -29.89 23.42
N ALA A 792 6.29 -29.79 22.39
CA ALA A 792 6.00 -30.16 21.00
C ALA A 792 6.31 -31.63 20.66
N LEU A 793 7.09 -32.32 21.49
CA LEU A 793 7.62 -33.64 21.15
C LEU A 793 6.62 -34.77 21.45
N PRO A 794 6.61 -35.85 20.65
CA PRO A 794 5.88 -37.07 20.99
C PRO A 794 6.36 -37.69 22.31
N GLU A 795 5.43 -38.29 23.05
CA GLU A 795 5.72 -38.94 24.34
C GLU A 795 6.74 -40.07 24.21
N LEU A 796 6.72 -40.81 23.09
CA LEU A 796 7.71 -41.85 22.79
C LEU A 796 9.12 -41.27 22.64
N THR A 797 9.26 -40.15 21.94
CA THR A 797 10.55 -39.45 21.75
C THR A 797 11.08 -38.93 23.07
N ILE A 798 10.22 -38.30 23.89
CA ILE A 798 10.59 -37.82 25.23
C ILE A 798 11.06 -39.00 26.11
N SER A 799 10.38 -40.15 26.03
CA SER A 799 10.74 -41.35 26.80
C SER A 799 12.12 -41.91 26.39
N GLN A 800 12.42 -41.92 25.09
CA GLN A 800 13.73 -42.35 24.58
C GLN A 800 14.85 -41.38 24.95
N MET A 801 14.60 -40.07 24.96
CA MET A 801 15.55 -39.06 25.45
C MET A 801 15.83 -39.24 26.94
N LEU A 802 14.77 -39.39 27.75
CA LEU A 802 14.88 -39.67 29.18
C LEU A 802 15.75 -40.91 29.45
N LEU A 803 15.52 -41.99 28.70
CA LEU A 803 16.29 -43.22 28.80
C LEU A 803 17.76 -43.04 28.39
N ALA A 804 18.04 -42.25 27.36
CA ALA A 804 19.42 -41.97 26.92
C ALA A 804 20.20 -41.20 28.01
N ASP A 805 19.58 -40.20 28.62
CA ASP A 805 20.16 -39.43 29.72
C ASP A 805 20.42 -40.29 30.97
N ILE A 806 19.45 -41.11 31.36
CA ILE A 806 19.60 -42.05 32.50
C ILE A 806 20.71 -43.06 32.20
N LYS A 807 20.75 -43.60 30.97
CA LYS A 807 21.78 -44.55 30.55
C LYS A 807 23.16 -43.91 30.68
N HIS A 808 23.33 -42.66 30.26
CA HIS A 808 24.58 -41.91 30.41
C HIS A 808 24.97 -41.74 31.88
N GLN A 809 24.03 -41.41 32.77
CA GLN A 809 24.26 -41.31 34.21
C GLN A 809 24.72 -42.65 34.80
N VAL A 810 23.99 -43.73 34.53
CA VAL A 810 24.31 -45.08 35.01
C VAL A 810 25.68 -45.55 34.51
N THR A 811 26.00 -45.32 33.23
CA THR A 811 27.34 -45.67 32.69
C THR A 811 28.45 -44.81 33.29
N THR A 812 28.18 -43.54 33.58
CA THR A 812 29.17 -42.64 34.20
C THR A 812 29.45 -43.06 35.64
N GLU A 813 28.41 -43.39 36.41
CA GLU A 813 28.51 -43.92 37.77
C GLU A 813 29.32 -45.22 37.82
N LEU A 814 29.09 -46.13 36.87
CA LEU A 814 29.87 -47.37 36.71
C LEU A 814 31.35 -47.13 36.34
N SER A 815 31.65 -46.06 35.59
CA SER A 815 33.01 -45.70 35.16
C SER A 815 33.81 -44.85 36.16
N SER A 816 33.14 -44.28 37.18
CA SER A 816 33.73 -43.33 38.15
C SER A 816 34.67 -43.94 39.20
N VAL A 817 35.14 -45.18 39.00
CA VAL A 817 36.06 -45.91 39.90
C VAL A 817 37.54 -45.51 39.70
N LEU A 818 37.87 -44.62 38.76
CA LEU A 818 39.22 -44.08 38.57
C LEU A 818 39.28 -42.56 38.85
N PRO A 819 40.31 -42.07 39.56
CA PRO A 819 40.39 -40.67 39.99
C PRO A 819 40.76 -39.75 38.83
N GLN A 820 39.92 -38.77 38.50
CA GLN A 820 40.28 -37.66 37.62
C GLN A 820 40.40 -36.33 38.38
N SER A 821 41.40 -35.57 37.97
CA SER A 821 41.90 -34.32 38.56
C SER A 821 40.91 -33.16 38.45
N SER A 822 40.92 -32.32 39.48
CA SER A 822 40.00 -31.21 39.69
C SER A 822 40.49 -29.90 39.07
N SER A 823 40.01 -29.54 37.88
CA SER A 823 40.09 -28.16 37.39
C SER A 823 39.00 -27.83 36.35
N ASN A 824 37.77 -27.57 36.81
CA ASN A 824 36.73 -26.72 36.17
C ASN A 824 35.36 -26.94 36.87
N ARG A 825 35.21 -26.45 38.10
CA ARG A 825 34.00 -26.68 38.92
C ARG A 825 32.83 -25.71 38.63
N SER A 826 33.08 -24.52 38.06
CA SER A 826 32.05 -23.48 37.89
C SER A 826 31.17 -23.66 36.65
N SER A 827 31.73 -23.93 35.47
CA SER A 827 30.94 -24.15 34.23
C SER A 827 30.16 -25.47 34.26
N GLY A 828 30.72 -26.51 34.89
CA GLY A 828 30.05 -27.81 35.04
C GLY A 828 28.85 -27.78 35.99
N ALA A 829 28.81 -26.87 36.96
CA ALA A 829 27.69 -26.75 37.90
C ALA A 829 26.44 -26.16 37.22
N GLU A 830 26.61 -25.16 36.35
CA GLU A 830 25.50 -24.58 35.57
C GLU A 830 24.96 -25.56 34.52
N ALA A 831 25.85 -26.29 33.83
CA ALA A 831 25.45 -27.34 32.89
C ALA A 831 24.65 -28.45 33.58
N ARG A 832 25.11 -28.93 34.74
CA ARG A 832 24.38 -29.92 35.56
C ARG A 832 23.01 -29.41 36.05
N LYS A 833 22.92 -28.11 36.38
CA LYS A 833 21.65 -27.48 36.78
C LYS A 833 20.66 -27.39 35.62
N ARG A 834 21.12 -27.06 34.40
CA ARG A 834 20.31 -27.02 33.18
C ARG A 834 19.80 -28.42 32.80
N GLN A 835 20.71 -29.41 32.79
CA GLN A 835 20.38 -30.80 32.53
C GLN A 835 19.33 -31.35 33.52
N LYS A 836 19.47 -31.04 34.81
CA LYS A 836 18.47 -31.42 35.83
C LYS A 836 17.11 -30.76 35.60
N ASN A 837 17.07 -29.50 35.18
CA ASN A 837 15.82 -28.80 34.91
C ASN A 837 15.10 -29.35 33.67
N GLU A 838 15.85 -29.74 32.64
CA GLU A 838 15.33 -30.37 31.43
C GLU A 838 14.74 -31.76 31.73
N LEU A 839 15.50 -32.58 32.48
CA LEU A 839 15.05 -33.88 32.98
C LEU A 839 13.72 -33.77 33.73
N ASN A 840 13.62 -32.81 34.65
CA ASN A 840 12.40 -32.56 35.41
C ASN A 840 11.22 -32.16 34.51
N ARG A 841 11.45 -31.42 33.41
CA ARG A 841 10.38 -31.07 32.45
C ARG A 841 9.94 -32.26 31.62
N MET A 842 10.87 -33.08 31.14
CA MET A 842 10.55 -34.32 30.42
C MET A 842 9.72 -35.27 31.30
N VAL A 843 10.16 -35.50 32.54
CA VAL A 843 9.45 -36.30 33.54
C VAL A 843 8.08 -35.71 33.85
N ALA A 844 7.98 -34.39 34.08
CA ALA A 844 6.71 -33.72 34.35
C ALA A 844 5.72 -33.79 33.18
N ARG A 845 6.19 -33.78 31.93
CA ARG A 845 5.35 -33.87 30.72
C ARG A 845 4.82 -35.29 30.51
N LEU A 846 5.63 -36.31 30.76
CA LEU A 846 5.26 -37.73 30.68
C LEU A 846 4.37 -38.17 31.86
N ALA A 847 4.62 -37.67 33.07
CA ALA A 847 3.84 -38.03 34.26
C ALA A 847 2.40 -37.48 34.25
N ARG A 848 2.13 -36.37 33.54
CA ARG A 848 0.80 -35.74 33.48
C ARG A 848 -0.29 -36.64 32.87
N PRO A 849 -0.10 -37.21 31.66
CA PRO A 849 -1.05 -38.16 31.08
C PRO A 849 -1.16 -39.45 31.89
N LEU A 850 -0.03 -39.95 32.42
CA LEU A 850 0.03 -41.18 33.23
C LEU A 850 -0.83 -41.08 34.49
N ALA A 851 -0.78 -39.95 35.20
CA ALA A 851 -1.61 -39.69 36.38
C ALA A 851 -3.11 -39.55 36.07
N LYS A 852 -3.48 -39.25 34.82
CA LYS A 852 -4.88 -39.09 34.39
C LYS A 852 -5.49 -40.33 33.74
N GLY A 853 -4.71 -41.40 33.56
CA GLY A 853 -5.16 -42.63 32.89
C GLY A 853 -5.55 -42.42 31.42
N GLU A 854 -4.93 -41.46 30.73
CA GLU A 854 -5.25 -41.14 29.33
C GLU A 854 -4.73 -42.24 28.39
N ALA A 855 -5.52 -42.62 27.36
CA ALA A 855 -5.23 -43.75 26.46
C ALA A 855 -3.92 -43.63 25.65
N GLY A 856 -3.30 -42.44 25.58
CA GLY A 856 -2.04 -42.18 24.88
C GLY A 856 -0.78 -42.72 25.58
N CYS A 857 -0.86 -43.11 26.86
CA CYS A 857 0.29 -43.50 27.68
C CYS A 857 0.87 -44.89 27.38
N ASN A 858 0.19 -45.70 26.56
CA ASN A 858 0.55 -47.10 26.36
C ASN A 858 1.90 -47.27 25.66
N ALA A 859 2.19 -46.45 24.64
CA ALA A 859 3.43 -46.57 23.86
C ALA A 859 4.72 -46.30 24.69
N PRO A 860 4.79 -45.24 25.53
CA PRO A 860 5.87 -45.08 26.51
C PRO A 860 6.02 -46.28 27.45
N LEU A 861 4.93 -46.77 28.04
CA LEU A 861 4.95 -47.87 29.01
C LEU A 861 5.37 -49.20 28.36
N GLU A 862 4.91 -49.48 27.15
CA GLU A 862 5.34 -50.63 26.34
C GLU A 862 6.84 -50.56 26.02
N LEU A 863 7.37 -49.38 25.72
CA LEU A 863 8.81 -49.17 25.55
C LEU A 863 9.57 -49.53 26.84
N PHE A 864 9.20 -48.97 27.99
CA PHE A 864 9.85 -49.32 29.27
C PHE A 864 9.73 -50.82 29.58
N ALA A 865 8.56 -51.43 29.35
CA ALA A 865 8.33 -52.86 29.54
C ALA A 865 9.23 -53.71 28.63
N SER A 866 9.38 -53.35 27.36
CA SER A 866 10.28 -54.05 26.42
C SER A 866 11.74 -54.02 26.89
N LEU A 867 12.18 -52.90 27.48
CA LEU A 867 13.55 -52.72 27.97
C LEU A 867 13.83 -53.49 29.26
N LEU A 868 12.82 -53.73 30.10
CA LEU A 868 12.92 -54.63 31.26
C LEU A 868 13.18 -56.08 30.87
N HIS A 869 12.72 -56.50 29.68
CA HIS A 869 12.98 -57.83 29.11
C HIS A 869 14.31 -57.91 28.34
N SER A 870 15.09 -56.82 28.28
CA SER A 870 16.37 -56.79 27.56
C SER A 870 17.43 -57.69 28.23
N PRO A 871 18.29 -58.40 27.47
CA PRO A 871 19.38 -59.20 28.04
C PRO A 871 20.47 -58.34 28.73
N SER A 872 20.57 -57.05 28.40
CA SER A 872 21.55 -56.12 28.98
C SER A 872 21.14 -55.64 30.37
N ALA A 873 21.96 -55.94 31.39
CA ALA A 873 21.74 -55.50 32.77
C ALA A 873 21.70 -53.97 32.90
N VAL A 874 22.54 -53.25 32.15
CA VAL A 874 22.56 -51.78 32.09
C VAL A 874 21.23 -51.24 31.53
N THR A 875 20.69 -51.89 30.51
CA THR A 875 19.41 -51.48 29.88
C THR A 875 18.23 -51.71 30.83
N ARG A 876 18.21 -52.83 31.55
CA ARG A 876 17.21 -53.10 32.60
C ARG A 876 17.28 -52.09 33.75
N ALA A 877 18.49 -51.79 34.25
CA ALA A 877 18.69 -50.80 35.31
C ALA A 877 18.25 -49.39 34.88
N THR A 878 18.51 -49.02 33.63
CA THR A 878 18.05 -47.75 33.03
C THR A 878 16.52 -47.66 33.01
N ALA A 879 15.84 -48.74 32.61
CA ALA A 879 14.39 -48.79 32.55
C ALA A 879 13.74 -48.69 33.94
N VAL A 880 14.27 -49.40 34.94
CA VAL A 880 13.81 -49.32 36.34
C VAL A 880 13.94 -47.89 36.87
N ARG A 881 15.11 -47.25 36.66
CA ARG A 881 15.35 -45.90 37.15
C ARG A 881 14.44 -44.86 36.48
N GLY A 882 14.12 -45.04 35.20
CA GLY A 882 13.16 -44.19 34.49
C GLY A 882 11.74 -44.31 35.05
N LEU A 883 11.28 -45.53 35.34
CA LEU A 883 9.97 -45.79 35.95
C LEU A 883 9.86 -45.21 37.37
N GLU A 884 10.93 -45.29 38.17
CA GLU A 884 10.97 -44.67 39.51
C GLU A 884 10.78 -43.15 39.45
N LEU A 885 11.44 -42.47 38.51
CA LEU A 885 11.33 -41.02 38.33
C LEU A 885 9.91 -40.61 37.89
N LEU A 886 9.31 -41.36 36.96
CA LEU A 886 7.94 -41.13 36.50
C LEU A 886 6.92 -41.38 37.62
N GLY A 887 7.11 -42.46 38.38
CA GLY A 887 6.25 -42.82 39.52
C GLY A 887 6.31 -41.79 40.66
N ALA A 888 7.51 -41.29 40.99
CA ALA A 888 7.68 -40.26 42.02
C ALA A 888 6.98 -38.93 41.65
N GLU A 889 7.06 -38.51 40.39
CA GLU A 889 6.41 -37.28 39.92
C GLU A 889 4.88 -37.45 39.77
N ALA A 890 4.40 -38.63 39.39
CA ALA A 890 2.97 -38.93 39.31
C ALA A 890 2.33 -39.00 40.71
N ALA A 891 2.96 -39.69 41.67
CA ALA A 891 2.48 -39.82 43.04
C ALA A 891 2.49 -38.49 43.82
N GLY A 892 3.40 -37.57 43.50
CA GLY A 892 3.43 -36.23 44.10
C GLY A 892 2.30 -35.30 43.66
N ARG A 893 1.48 -35.68 42.67
CA ARG A 893 0.37 -34.88 42.13
C ARG A 893 -1.03 -35.45 42.41
N GLU A 894 -1.12 -36.70 42.86
CA GLU A 894 -2.31 -37.22 43.54
C GLU A 894 -2.24 -36.80 45.01
N GLY A 895 -2.81 -35.62 45.29
CA GLY A 895 -3.27 -35.24 46.62
C GLY A 895 -4.76 -35.54 46.73
#